data_AF-A0A0F9LWU4-F1
#
_entry.id   AF-A0A0F9LWU4-F1
#
_cell.length_a   1.000
_cell.length_b   1.000
_cell.length_c   1.000
_cell.angle_alpha   90.00
_cell.angle_beta   90.00
_cell.angle_gamma   90.00
#
_symmetry.space_group_name_H-M   'P 1'
#
loop_
_entity.id
_entity.type
_entity.pdbx_description
1 polymer ?
#
loop_
_entity_poly.entity_id
_entity_poly.type
_entity_poly.pdbx_seq_one_letter_code
_entity_poly.pdbx_strand_id
1 'polypeptide(L)'
;AINCFNEVLKLDTNFIQALFYKGSAFQLLERFEDSLKTFDKYVNLNPNNSDVWTLKGILLAKLGKNILALDCFNKAIELDPENEEIWFNKGVVLEKLEEYEKAIQAYEESVKRKDEYFNPWHNKGHILAKLGKYKEAIQCYDKALIINNLNSEGWHNRGNAFFELKNYKEALEDYGKSLELNPNNPKVWSNKGLALKDLKRYGNAIFCFDKALEIKPDDFAAYYNKGITLADLGRNEEALIDFEQALKINKSFMIALINKANVLIKLGRFEEANKTCDEALKLNPKSVESILMKARVYEEVNNYEKANDLYDKALDINPTFSEIHNIYNNKGSSLFHLGKFKKALGFYNKSIESNHNSHVTLVNKGVTLERLDKYDEAIKCYNRAIDLEPKFENGWQRKGMIHGRRGEREKEIECYNTILKINPENNEVLALKGASLSVLKRYNEAADCFTEYLKIDENDGEIWDFLGLIYQHLKKYEKSIECSNKAIIFNPNDSKPYFNKGNALHSLKKFKEAIINYNKSIELNPLYDEVWSNKGMAYNKLGNYNEAIESYKEALRINPISIKALSSIGIAFSDLGQLNEALYYYEKALKLNQDDFGIISNKGVALVKLERFEEAIECFELALDLNPLFSDAEWNLGATFMEMRKFKQAILEFRKARDLYLKEGNEKKSSLMQKFESWAYNAINLISRLQSTDDNFLICLESKNLVELRNNIINITSNITDIKTEFKAKELPKSAKELLKSKETCIFSLKNALNFEEIDLNNLSRARNVFHKWELEDFSIALNSIEIFIQIIKKYNSIEEIPIDKEDNLLNLLKNFQILDGNLSTKVTEKVKSKTSTKNSQILNENLTIELTNKVKSKTSIIETKIFKKEIEVNIIPIGKLKKKDYTRICLVPLDFEMTETFPYRLKNKDEVRIKIEQALELAKKYKVDIICFPELSFEQEFIKVVEKINDMIIICGSYYNDDYFNISYVIYNGNKYPVQKINPSPNREDYIEPGKGMKKGDKIHIFVSENLELRFSILICIDFYREYLKIFDYEFNGKKGVNLIFIPSYNDNSDRFQRSCDVFCENFTSDVIKVSNAKSLTCVYGRAHKNLISRLKKGKYRTNDNFQFKLCEAIDEMMLIVDLYSLPVEIPTPLDSFSRILIFGRYAYSNDRWEKLS
;
A
#
# COMPACT_ATOMS: atom_id res chain seq x y z
N ALA A 1 78.77 -29.94 73.23
CA ALA A 1 79.48 -29.02 72.30
C ALA A 1 79.98 -27.76 73.02
N ILE A 2 79.22 -26.65 73.07
CA ILE A 2 79.72 -25.35 73.57
C ILE A 2 80.31 -25.42 74.99
N ASN A 3 79.66 -26.09 75.94
CA ASN A 3 80.21 -26.26 77.29
C ASN A 3 81.53 -27.05 77.29
N CYS A 4 81.66 -28.07 76.44
CA CYS A 4 82.90 -28.83 76.28
C CYS A 4 84.03 -27.95 75.74
N PHE A 5 83.74 -27.12 74.73
CA PHE A 5 84.71 -26.14 74.21
C PHE A 5 85.03 -25.04 75.24
N ASN A 6 84.10 -24.67 76.13
CA ASN A 6 84.38 -23.77 77.24
C ASN A 6 85.37 -24.40 78.24
N GLU A 7 85.23 -25.68 78.59
CA GLU A 7 86.20 -26.35 79.46
C GLU A 7 87.58 -26.49 78.79
N VAL A 8 87.64 -26.83 77.49
CA VAL A 8 88.92 -26.84 76.75
C VAL A 8 89.57 -25.44 76.75
N LEU A 9 88.80 -24.38 76.55
CA LEU A 9 89.29 -23.00 76.55
C LEU A 9 89.59 -22.43 77.95
N LYS A 10 89.31 -23.17 79.04
CA LYS A 10 89.86 -22.87 80.38
C LYS A 10 91.26 -23.46 80.56
N LEU A 11 91.56 -24.57 79.88
CA LEU A 11 92.85 -25.26 79.95
C LEU A 11 93.88 -24.61 79.01
N ASP A 12 93.45 -24.23 77.80
CA ASP A 12 94.22 -23.39 76.88
C ASP A 12 93.30 -22.34 76.24
N THR A 13 93.43 -21.09 76.68
CA THR A 13 92.64 -19.95 76.20
C THR A 13 92.90 -19.59 74.75
N ASN A 14 94.04 -20.02 74.19
CA ASN A 14 94.47 -19.74 72.83
C ASN A 14 94.27 -20.96 71.90
N PHE A 15 93.56 -22.01 72.34
CA PHE A 15 93.35 -23.21 71.53
C PHE A 15 92.42 -22.95 70.33
N ILE A 16 93.04 -22.56 69.21
CA ILE A 16 92.45 -22.14 67.94
C ILE A 16 91.33 -23.09 67.47
N GLN A 17 91.52 -24.41 67.57
CA GLN A 17 90.53 -25.39 67.11
C GLN A 17 89.23 -25.37 67.96
N ALA A 18 89.31 -25.15 69.27
CA ALA A 18 88.11 -25.00 70.10
C ALA A 18 87.43 -23.64 69.86
N LEU A 19 88.17 -22.57 69.58
CA LEU A 19 87.58 -21.29 69.17
C LEU A 19 86.80 -21.44 67.85
N PHE A 20 87.34 -22.14 66.86
CA PHE A 20 86.65 -22.42 65.58
C PHE A 20 85.32 -23.13 65.81
N TYR A 21 85.33 -24.33 66.40
CA TYR A 21 84.10 -25.11 66.58
C TYR A 21 83.11 -24.46 67.55
N LYS A 22 83.58 -23.66 68.52
CA LYS A 22 82.71 -22.86 69.40
C LYS A 22 82.02 -21.71 68.64
N GLY A 23 82.75 -20.99 67.79
CA GLY A 23 82.20 -19.95 66.92
C GLY A 23 81.14 -20.53 65.99
N SER A 24 81.45 -21.63 65.31
CA SER A 24 80.53 -22.34 64.43
C SER A 24 79.31 -22.91 65.17
N ALA A 25 79.48 -23.43 66.39
CA ALA A 25 78.37 -23.91 67.21
C ALA A 25 77.44 -22.77 67.67
N PHE A 26 77.97 -21.58 67.97
CA PHE A 26 77.13 -20.40 68.25
C PHE A 26 76.38 -19.93 66.99
N GLN A 27 77.00 -19.98 65.80
CA GLN A 27 76.36 -19.65 64.53
C GLN A 27 75.19 -20.60 64.20
N LEU A 28 75.36 -21.90 64.47
CA LEU A 28 74.31 -22.92 64.31
C LEU A 28 73.13 -22.76 65.29
N LEU A 29 73.35 -22.11 66.43
CA LEU A 29 72.31 -21.74 67.40
C LEU A 29 71.77 -20.31 67.20
N GLU A 30 72.06 -19.69 66.05
CA GLU A 30 71.68 -18.31 65.70
C GLU A 30 72.17 -17.22 66.69
N ARG A 31 73.12 -17.56 67.56
CA ARG A 31 73.76 -16.63 68.51
C ARG A 31 74.88 -15.85 67.84
N PHE A 32 74.50 -15.05 66.83
CA PHE A 32 75.45 -14.39 65.93
C PHE A 32 76.43 -13.45 66.65
N GLU A 33 76.03 -12.74 67.71
CA GLU A 33 76.96 -11.88 68.46
C GLU A 33 78.04 -12.65 69.24
N ASP A 34 77.67 -13.78 69.86
CA ASP A 34 78.62 -14.60 70.63
C ASP A 34 79.56 -15.38 69.71
N SER A 35 79.04 -15.81 68.56
CA SER A 35 79.83 -16.37 67.47
C SER A 35 80.83 -15.33 66.93
N LEU A 36 80.39 -14.11 66.62
CA LEU A 36 81.25 -13.01 66.17
C LEU A 36 82.37 -12.71 67.19
N LYS A 37 82.04 -12.54 68.48
CA LYS A 37 83.04 -12.35 69.56
C LYS A 37 84.04 -13.52 69.66
N THR A 38 83.62 -14.73 69.31
CA THR A 38 84.49 -15.92 69.32
C THR A 38 85.40 -15.96 68.08
N PHE A 39 84.89 -15.60 66.90
CA PHE A 39 85.67 -15.49 65.68
C PHE A 39 86.60 -14.26 65.66
N ASP A 40 86.25 -13.15 66.32
CA ASP A 40 87.17 -12.02 66.55
C ASP A 40 88.41 -12.47 67.34
N LYS A 41 88.21 -13.26 68.40
CA LYS A 41 89.31 -13.87 69.17
C LYS A 41 90.13 -14.85 68.34
N TYR A 42 89.48 -15.66 67.49
CA TYR A 42 90.19 -16.55 66.56
C TYR A 42 91.09 -15.76 65.61
N VAL A 43 90.54 -14.76 64.91
CA VAL A 43 91.23 -13.99 63.87
C VAL A 43 92.42 -13.20 64.45
N ASN A 44 92.30 -12.70 65.68
CA ASN A 44 93.42 -12.05 66.37
C ASN A 44 94.58 -13.01 66.71
N LEU A 45 94.31 -14.32 66.86
CA LEU A 45 95.33 -15.35 67.12
C LEU A 45 95.86 -16.00 65.84
N ASN A 46 95.03 -16.10 64.79
CA ASN A 46 95.38 -16.67 63.49
C ASN A 46 94.72 -15.86 62.35
N PRO A 47 95.35 -14.77 61.89
CA PRO A 47 94.78 -13.89 60.88
C PRO A 47 94.85 -14.45 59.45
N ASN A 48 95.55 -15.57 59.22
CA ASN A 48 95.80 -16.13 57.89
C ASN A 48 94.81 -17.26 57.50
N ASN A 49 93.73 -17.47 58.26
CA ASN A 49 92.70 -18.46 57.94
C ASN A 49 91.54 -17.83 57.15
N SER A 50 91.41 -18.17 55.87
CA SER A 50 90.36 -17.62 54.99
C SER A 50 88.94 -18.05 55.40
N ASP A 51 88.76 -19.31 55.84
CA ASP A 51 87.45 -19.84 56.25
C ASP A 51 86.83 -19.00 57.38
N VAL A 52 87.63 -18.60 58.38
CA VAL A 52 87.12 -17.82 59.51
C VAL A 52 86.83 -16.38 59.13
N TRP A 53 87.61 -15.76 58.24
CA TRP A 53 87.25 -14.45 57.67
C TRP A 53 85.95 -14.53 56.85
N THR A 54 85.75 -15.60 56.10
CA THR A 54 84.52 -15.86 55.32
C THR A 54 83.31 -16.06 56.24
N LEU A 55 83.41 -16.92 57.26
CA LEU A 55 82.37 -17.11 58.27
C LEU A 55 82.05 -15.80 59.00
N LYS A 56 83.08 -15.06 59.44
CA LYS A 56 82.93 -13.74 60.07
C LYS A 56 82.21 -12.73 59.16
N GLY A 57 82.54 -12.71 57.87
CA GLY A 57 81.85 -11.92 56.85
C GLY A 57 80.37 -12.29 56.72
N ILE A 58 80.05 -13.58 56.64
CA ILE A 58 78.67 -14.08 56.58
C ILE A 58 77.88 -13.66 57.83
N LEU A 59 78.48 -13.74 59.02
CA LEU A 59 77.84 -13.29 60.26
C LEU A 59 77.58 -11.78 60.28
N LEU A 60 78.55 -10.97 59.86
CA LEU A 60 78.38 -9.51 59.77
C LEU A 60 77.27 -9.14 58.76
N ALA A 61 77.19 -9.85 57.64
CA ALA A 61 76.13 -9.69 56.63
C ALA A 61 74.74 -10.14 57.11
N LYS A 62 74.66 -11.08 58.06
CA LYS A 62 73.40 -11.45 58.77
C LYS A 62 73.02 -10.41 59.81
N LEU A 63 73.99 -9.78 60.48
CA LEU A 63 73.79 -8.68 61.44
C LEU A 63 73.56 -7.31 60.76
N GLY A 64 73.42 -7.26 59.43
CA GLY A 64 73.22 -6.02 58.66
C GLY A 64 74.45 -5.10 58.55
N LYS A 65 75.61 -5.53 59.06
CA LYS A 65 76.88 -4.78 59.04
C LYS A 65 77.61 -4.98 57.72
N ASN A 66 76.93 -4.66 56.61
CA ASN A 66 77.32 -5.00 55.24
C ASN A 66 78.72 -4.46 54.85
N ILE A 67 79.10 -3.25 55.26
CA ILE A 67 80.43 -2.68 54.95
C ILE A 67 81.55 -3.52 55.61
N LEU A 68 81.43 -3.80 56.91
CA LEU A 68 82.40 -4.63 57.64
C LEU A 68 82.42 -6.08 57.14
N ALA A 69 81.31 -6.59 56.62
CA ALA A 69 81.25 -7.88 55.95
C ALA A 69 82.05 -7.87 54.64
N LEU A 70 81.94 -6.80 53.84
CA LEU A 70 82.69 -6.62 52.60
C LEU A 70 84.22 -6.55 52.87
N ASP A 71 84.64 -5.87 53.93
CA ASP A 71 86.04 -5.85 54.37
C ASP A 71 86.55 -7.26 54.73
N CYS A 72 85.76 -8.04 55.48
CA CYS A 72 86.09 -9.42 55.81
C CYS A 72 86.18 -10.32 54.56
N PHE A 73 85.28 -10.15 53.58
CA PHE A 73 85.34 -10.90 52.33
C PHE A 73 86.51 -10.49 51.43
N ASN A 74 86.87 -9.20 51.39
CA ASN A 74 88.09 -8.75 50.71
C ASN A 74 89.32 -9.40 51.34
N LYS A 75 89.40 -9.42 52.68
CA LYS A 75 90.51 -10.06 53.41
C LYS A 75 90.56 -11.57 53.21
N ALA A 76 89.41 -12.23 53.10
CA ALA A 76 89.33 -13.66 52.78
C ALA A 76 89.77 -13.95 51.33
N ILE A 77 89.36 -13.14 50.35
CA ILE A 77 89.81 -13.23 48.95
C ILE A 77 91.33 -13.01 48.82
N GLU A 78 91.93 -12.12 49.62
CA GLU A 78 93.40 -11.95 49.66
C GLU A 78 94.14 -13.21 50.15
N LEU A 79 93.50 -14.03 50.98
CA LEU A 79 94.09 -15.24 51.58
C LEU A 79 93.81 -16.50 50.75
N ASP A 80 92.65 -16.56 50.09
CA ASP A 80 92.23 -17.64 49.21
C ASP A 80 91.46 -17.07 48.00
N PRO A 81 92.14 -16.71 46.90
CA PRO A 81 91.50 -16.11 45.73
C PRO A 81 90.64 -17.07 44.91
N GLU A 82 90.82 -18.38 45.05
CA GLU A 82 90.20 -19.41 44.20
C GLU A 82 88.87 -19.92 44.76
N ASN A 83 88.60 -19.74 46.04
CA ASN A 83 87.37 -20.16 46.71
C ASN A 83 86.14 -19.39 46.20
N GLU A 84 85.22 -20.10 45.55
CA GLU A 84 84.06 -19.53 44.87
C GLU A 84 83.01 -18.97 45.84
N GLU A 85 82.94 -19.50 47.06
CA GLU A 85 81.93 -19.14 48.07
C GLU A 85 82.19 -17.73 48.62
N ILE A 86 83.45 -17.31 48.72
CA ILE A 86 83.83 -15.97 49.19
C ILE A 86 83.36 -14.91 48.17
N TRP A 87 83.60 -15.16 46.88
CA TRP A 87 83.14 -14.30 45.79
C TRP A 87 81.61 -14.23 45.70
N PHE A 88 80.92 -15.36 45.89
CA PHE A 88 79.46 -15.39 45.95
C PHE A 88 78.92 -14.54 47.12
N ASN A 89 79.41 -14.77 48.34
CA ASN A 89 78.94 -14.05 49.52
C ASN A 89 79.27 -12.54 49.46
N LYS A 90 80.40 -12.18 48.85
CA LYS A 90 80.71 -10.78 48.48
C LYS A 90 79.68 -10.18 47.53
N GLY A 91 79.28 -10.91 46.49
CA GLY A 91 78.21 -10.50 45.57
C GLY A 91 76.87 -10.27 46.28
N VAL A 92 76.49 -11.16 47.21
CA VAL A 92 75.27 -11.02 48.02
C VAL A 92 75.30 -9.77 48.92
N VAL A 93 76.46 -9.42 49.48
CA VAL A 93 76.61 -8.18 50.26
C VAL A 93 76.56 -6.93 49.37
N LEU A 94 77.16 -6.97 48.19
CA LEU A 94 77.09 -5.87 47.22
C LEU A 94 75.66 -5.66 46.69
N GLU A 95 74.87 -6.72 46.49
CA GLU A 95 73.44 -6.63 46.17
C GLU A 95 72.65 -5.94 47.28
N LYS A 96 72.93 -6.25 48.55
CA LYS A 96 72.31 -5.56 49.72
C LYS A 96 72.74 -4.10 49.88
N LEU A 97 73.82 -3.68 49.21
CA LEU A 97 74.29 -2.29 49.17
C LEU A 97 73.82 -1.56 47.89
N GLU A 98 73.01 -2.21 47.06
CA GLU A 98 72.53 -1.72 45.76
C GLU A 98 73.67 -1.43 44.74
N GLU A 99 74.88 -1.92 44.99
CA GLU A 99 76.03 -1.83 44.07
C GLU A 99 75.98 -2.92 42.98
N TYR A 100 74.92 -2.88 42.17
CA TYR A 100 74.53 -3.96 41.25
C TYR A 100 75.61 -4.35 40.24
N GLU A 101 76.36 -3.41 39.66
CA GLU A 101 77.44 -3.71 38.71
C GLU A 101 78.60 -4.47 39.39
N LYS A 102 78.96 -4.09 40.62
CA LYS A 102 80.02 -4.78 41.38
C LYS A 102 79.53 -6.14 41.90
N ALA A 103 78.25 -6.27 42.24
CA ALA A 103 77.64 -7.55 42.59
C ALA A 103 77.69 -8.53 41.40
N ILE A 104 77.34 -8.07 40.19
CA ILE A 104 77.48 -8.84 38.94
C ILE A 104 78.93 -9.29 38.72
N GLN A 105 79.91 -8.40 38.88
CA GLN A 105 81.34 -8.75 38.77
C GLN A 105 81.77 -9.80 39.81
N ALA A 106 81.32 -9.68 41.06
CA ALA A 106 81.64 -10.67 42.10
C ALA A 106 81.00 -12.04 41.81
N TYR A 107 79.77 -12.08 41.29
CA TYR A 107 79.16 -13.32 40.81
C TYR A 107 79.88 -13.89 39.58
N GLU A 108 80.37 -13.05 38.66
CA GLU A 108 81.20 -13.48 37.52
C GLU A 108 82.52 -14.11 37.95
N GLU A 109 83.19 -13.54 38.96
CA GLU A 109 84.39 -14.15 39.54
C GLU A 109 84.07 -15.51 40.21
N SER A 110 82.95 -15.63 40.93
CA SER A 110 82.51 -16.90 41.52
C SER A 110 82.31 -18.00 40.46
N VAL A 111 81.57 -17.72 39.38
CA VAL A 111 81.31 -18.73 38.33
C VAL A 111 82.52 -19.06 37.45
N LYS A 112 83.50 -18.14 37.32
CA LYS A 112 84.78 -18.44 36.63
C LYS A 112 85.57 -19.54 37.33
N ARG A 113 85.50 -19.61 38.66
CA ARG A 113 86.16 -20.62 39.48
C ARG A 113 85.37 -21.93 39.51
N LYS A 114 84.03 -21.83 39.54
CA LYS A 114 83.13 -22.99 39.52
C LYS A 114 81.85 -22.70 38.75
N ASP A 115 81.79 -23.13 37.48
CA ASP A 115 80.62 -22.92 36.63
C ASP A 115 79.38 -23.69 37.14
N GLU A 116 79.59 -24.87 37.75
CA GLU A 116 78.56 -25.72 38.38
C GLU A 116 78.05 -25.19 39.75
N TYR A 117 78.03 -23.88 39.96
CA TYR A 117 77.50 -23.26 41.18
C TYR A 117 76.19 -22.50 40.90
N PHE A 118 75.08 -23.01 41.46
CA PHE A 118 73.73 -22.48 41.19
C PHE A 118 73.53 -21.02 41.64
N ASN A 119 73.90 -20.69 42.89
CA ASN A 119 73.49 -19.42 43.51
C ASN A 119 74.04 -18.17 42.79
N PRO A 120 75.32 -18.11 42.36
CA PRO A 120 75.82 -16.99 41.58
C PRO A 120 75.09 -16.81 40.24
N TRP A 121 74.83 -17.89 39.49
CA TRP A 121 74.10 -17.82 38.22
C TRP A 121 72.67 -17.30 38.41
N HIS A 122 71.95 -17.82 39.42
CA HIS A 122 70.60 -17.35 39.76
C HIS A 122 70.58 -15.87 40.17
N ASN A 123 71.45 -15.48 41.11
CA ASN A 123 71.45 -14.11 41.63
C ASN A 123 71.96 -13.08 40.61
N LYS A 124 72.94 -13.46 39.76
CA LYS A 124 73.34 -12.65 38.61
C LYS A 124 72.16 -12.43 37.66
N GLY A 125 71.39 -13.48 37.36
CA GLY A 125 70.16 -13.37 36.57
C GLY A 125 69.13 -12.42 37.20
N HIS A 126 68.93 -12.49 38.51
CA HIS A 126 68.03 -11.63 39.28
C HIS A 126 68.40 -10.15 39.19
N ILE A 127 69.69 -9.81 39.38
CA ILE A 127 70.15 -8.43 39.23
C ILE A 127 70.03 -7.95 37.78
N LEU A 128 70.41 -8.78 36.80
CA LEU A 128 70.27 -8.43 35.37
C LEU A 128 68.81 -8.16 34.98
N ALA A 129 67.85 -8.92 35.52
CA ALA A 129 66.42 -8.70 35.33
C ALA A 129 65.95 -7.38 35.97
N LYS A 130 66.42 -7.04 37.18
CA LYS A 130 66.16 -5.73 37.82
C LYS A 130 66.70 -4.56 37.00
N LEU A 131 67.83 -4.73 36.32
CA LEU A 131 68.43 -3.74 35.42
C LEU A 131 67.79 -3.72 34.01
N GLY A 132 66.71 -4.46 33.77
CA GLY A 132 66.01 -4.53 32.47
C GLY A 132 66.74 -5.35 31.39
N LYS A 133 67.83 -6.03 31.73
CA LYS A 133 68.65 -6.82 30.79
C LYS A 133 68.14 -8.25 30.65
N TYR A 134 66.85 -8.39 30.30
CA TYR A 134 66.13 -9.67 30.34
C TYR A 134 66.77 -10.81 29.53
N LYS A 135 67.39 -10.51 28.37
CA LYS A 135 68.07 -11.53 27.54
C LYS A 135 69.30 -12.14 28.24
N GLU A 136 70.10 -11.30 28.90
CA GLU A 136 71.28 -11.73 29.66
C GLU A 136 70.85 -12.45 30.94
N ALA A 137 69.75 -12.00 31.57
CA ALA A 137 69.15 -12.67 32.71
C ALA A 137 68.68 -14.10 32.38
N ILE A 138 68.00 -14.29 31.25
CA ILE A 138 67.57 -15.62 30.77
C ILE A 138 68.76 -16.56 30.60
N GLN A 139 69.85 -16.12 29.96
CA GLN A 139 71.06 -16.95 29.83
C GLN A 139 71.66 -17.37 31.18
N CYS A 140 71.61 -16.49 32.19
CA CYS A 140 72.06 -16.81 33.54
C CYS A 140 71.11 -17.80 34.23
N TYR A 141 69.80 -17.66 34.05
CA TYR A 141 68.81 -18.61 34.56
C TYR A 141 68.85 -19.96 33.85
N ASP A 142 69.14 -20.00 32.53
CA ASP A 142 69.33 -21.24 31.78
C ASP A 142 70.46 -22.08 32.39
N LYS A 143 71.62 -21.44 32.64
CA LYS A 143 72.74 -22.07 33.35
C LYS A 143 72.37 -22.52 34.75
N ALA A 144 71.70 -21.67 35.54
CA ALA A 144 71.24 -22.04 36.88
C ALA A 144 70.30 -23.27 36.85
N LEU A 145 69.33 -23.30 35.95
CA LEU A 145 68.34 -24.38 35.85
C LEU A 145 68.90 -25.68 35.24
N ILE A 146 70.01 -25.62 34.49
CA ILE A 146 70.79 -26.80 34.11
C ILE A 146 71.44 -27.44 35.37
N ILE A 147 71.95 -26.62 36.29
CA ILE A 147 72.60 -27.09 37.53
C ILE A 147 71.56 -27.60 38.56
N ASN A 148 70.44 -26.89 38.72
CA ASN A 148 69.35 -27.29 39.62
C ASN A 148 67.98 -26.98 39.01
N ASN A 149 67.39 -27.98 38.35
CA ASN A 149 66.07 -27.90 37.75
C ASN A 149 64.91 -28.02 38.76
N LEU A 150 65.16 -28.31 40.04
CA LEU A 150 64.14 -28.40 41.09
C LEU A 150 63.87 -27.06 41.78
N ASN A 151 64.55 -25.98 41.38
CA ASN A 151 64.36 -24.66 41.95
C ASN A 151 63.15 -23.93 41.32
N SER A 152 62.00 -23.94 42.02
CA SER A 152 60.75 -23.26 41.60
C SER A 152 60.92 -21.75 41.36
N GLU A 153 61.77 -21.07 42.12
CA GLU A 153 62.02 -19.62 42.01
C GLU A 153 62.82 -19.28 40.75
N GLY A 154 63.80 -20.10 40.36
CA GLY A 154 64.54 -19.94 39.11
C GLY A 154 63.64 -20.04 37.88
N TRP A 155 62.71 -21.00 37.86
CA TRP A 155 61.69 -21.11 36.81
C TRP A 155 60.74 -19.90 36.81
N HIS A 156 60.29 -19.43 37.97
CA HIS A 156 59.45 -18.22 38.08
C HIS A 156 60.16 -16.98 37.54
N ASN A 157 61.40 -16.76 37.96
CA ASN A 157 62.20 -15.60 37.59
C ASN A 157 62.58 -15.59 36.10
N ARG A 158 62.87 -16.76 35.51
CA ARG A 158 63.06 -16.88 34.05
C ARG A 158 61.76 -16.64 33.28
N GLY A 159 60.64 -17.17 33.78
CA GLY A 159 59.30 -16.89 33.24
C GLY A 159 58.95 -15.39 33.25
N ASN A 160 59.31 -14.66 34.32
CA ASN A 160 59.14 -13.21 34.39
C ASN A 160 60.00 -12.49 33.32
N ALA A 161 61.26 -12.91 33.12
CA ALA A 161 62.12 -12.33 32.09
C ALA A 161 61.61 -12.61 30.66
N PHE A 162 61.02 -13.78 30.41
CA PHE A 162 60.32 -14.06 29.14
C PHE A 162 59.05 -13.22 28.98
N PHE A 163 58.29 -13.00 30.05
CA PHE A 163 57.08 -12.17 30.04
C PHE A 163 57.39 -10.71 29.66
N GLU A 164 58.42 -10.10 30.25
CA GLU A 164 58.85 -8.72 29.90
C GLU A 164 59.34 -8.60 28.45
N LEU A 165 59.92 -9.68 27.89
CA LEU A 165 60.26 -9.77 26.46
C LEU A 165 59.05 -10.09 25.55
N LYS A 166 57.84 -10.22 26.10
CA LYS A 166 56.59 -10.63 25.42
C LYS A 166 56.63 -12.04 24.80
N ASN A 167 57.57 -12.87 25.25
CA ASN A 167 57.66 -14.28 24.91
C ASN A 167 56.72 -15.10 25.81
N TYR A 168 55.42 -14.85 25.65
CA TYR A 168 54.40 -15.36 26.56
C TYR A 168 54.25 -16.89 26.56
N LYS A 169 54.67 -17.60 25.50
CA LYS A 169 54.55 -19.07 25.45
C LYS A 169 55.59 -19.73 26.36
N GLU A 170 56.83 -19.31 26.22
CA GLU A 170 57.98 -19.72 27.00
C GLU A 170 57.78 -19.36 28.49
N ALA A 171 57.25 -18.16 28.75
CA ALA A 171 56.84 -17.76 30.11
C ALA A 171 55.79 -18.71 30.72
N LEU A 172 54.80 -19.17 29.94
CA LEU A 172 53.78 -20.10 30.45
C LEU A 172 54.30 -21.51 30.74
N GLU A 173 55.28 -21.99 29.98
CA GLU A 173 55.96 -23.26 30.27
C GLU A 173 56.77 -23.17 31.57
N ASP A 174 57.51 -22.07 31.76
CA ASP A 174 58.31 -21.83 32.95
C ASP A 174 57.45 -21.60 34.21
N TYR A 175 56.35 -20.83 34.10
CA TYR A 175 55.35 -20.74 35.17
C TYR A 175 54.63 -22.08 35.41
N GLY A 176 54.52 -22.95 34.39
CA GLY A 176 54.05 -24.33 34.54
C GLY A 176 54.96 -25.12 35.49
N LYS A 177 56.24 -25.25 35.13
CA LYS A 177 57.26 -25.97 35.93
C LYS A 177 57.44 -25.38 37.33
N SER A 178 57.41 -24.06 37.47
CA SER A 178 57.47 -23.40 38.78
C SER A 178 56.31 -23.80 39.70
N LEU A 179 55.10 -23.97 39.16
CA LEU A 179 53.91 -24.41 39.88
C LEU A 179 53.83 -25.93 40.10
N GLU A 180 54.43 -26.75 39.23
CA GLU A 180 54.62 -28.18 39.48
C GLU A 180 55.51 -28.41 40.71
N LEU A 181 56.54 -27.58 40.87
CA LEU A 181 57.47 -27.63 42.01
C LEU A 181 56.92 -26.93 43.27
N ASN A 182 56.12 -25.88 43.13
CA ASN A 182 55.45 -25.19 44.25
C ASN A 182 54.04 -24.70 43.86
N PRO A 183 52.99 -25.53 44.07
CA PRO A 183 51.62 -25.18 43.70
C PRO A 183 51.03 -23.99 44.47
N ASN A 184 51.55 -23.69 45.67
CA ASN A 184 50.99 -22.72 46.61
C ASN A 184 51.61 -21.31 46.48
N ASN A 185 52.11 -20.95 45.30
CA ASN A 185 52.69 -19.63 45.04
C ASN A 185 51.69 -18.71 44.30
N PRO A 186 50.99 -17.78 44.99
CA PRO A 186 49.96 -16.94 44.36
C PRO A 186 50.53 -15.96 43.33
N LYS A 187 51.81 -15.56 43.46
CA LYS A 187 52.47 -14.67 42.51
C LYS A 187 52.65 -15.35 41.15
N VAL A 188 53.04 -16.62 41.14
CA VAL A 188 53.23 -17.38 39.90
C VAL A 188 51.88 -17.64 39.22
N TRP A 189 50.83 -17.95 39.98
CA TRP A 189 49.47 -18.05 39.46
C TRP A 189 48.99 -16.73 38.82
N SER A 190 49.17 -15.59 39.49
CA SER A 190 48.83 -14.27 38.93
C SER A 190 49.62 -13.94 37.66
N ASN A 191 50.94 -14.17 37.64
CA ASN A 191 51.78 -13.90 36.47
C ASN A 191 51.43 -14.81 35.27
N LYS A 192 51.09 -16.08 35.54
CA LYS A 192 50.56 -17.03 34.56
C LYS A 192 49.21 -16.56 34.00
N GLY A 193 48.34 -16.03 34.86
CA GLY A 193 47.08 -15.40 34.46
C GLY A 193 47.28 -14.20 33.54
N LEU A 194 48.23 -13.32 33.85
CA LEU A 194 48.59 -12.17 33.01
C LEU A 194 49.10 -12.60 31.62
N ALA A 195 50.01 -13.57 31.56
CA ALA A 195 50.51 -14.12 30.28
C ALA A 195 49.40 -14.78 29.44
N LEU A 196 48.44 -15.46 30.07
CA LEU A 196 47.27 -16.01 29.38
C LEU A 196 46.31 -14.92 28.87
N LYS A 197 46.11 -13.83 29.63
CA LYS A 197 45.28 -12.69 29.24
C LYS A 197 45.87 -11.97 28.02
N ASP A 198 47.18 -11.72 28.00
CA ASP A 198 47.86 -11.09 26.85
C ASP A 198 47.83 -11.98 25.59
N LEU A 199 47.84 -13.32 25.76
CA LEU A 199 47.56 -14.30 24.71
C LEU A 199 46.05 -14.46 24.36
N LYS A 200 45.17 -13.61 24.91
CA LYS A 200 43.70 -13.64 24.76
C LYS A 200 43.03 -14.95 25.17
N ARG A 201 43.67 -15.75 26.03
CA ARG A 201 43.14 -17.00 26.59
C ARG A 201 42.38 -16.73 27.90
N TYR A 202 41.37 -15.84 27.81
CA TYR A 202 40.71 -15.23 28.96
C TYR A 202 40.16 -16.23 29.99
N GLY A 203 39.54 -17.34 29.56
CA GLY A 203 39.02 -18.37 30.49
C GLY A 203 40.11 -19.01 31.37
N ASN A 204 41.27 -19.33 30.78
CA ASN A 204 42.40 -19.90 31.52
C ASN A 204 43.07 -18.85 32.41
N ALA A 205 43.07 -17.59 31.98
CA ALA A 205 43.57 -16.48 32.80
C ALA A 205 42.72 -16.28 34.07
N ILE A 206 41.39 -16.26 33.93
CA ILE A 206 40.45 -16.20 35.07
C ILE A 206 40.71 -17.33 36.06
N PHE A 207 40.81 -18.58 35.58
CA PHE A 207 41.15 -19.72 36.45
C PHE A 207 42.46 -19.53 37.22
N CYS A 208 43.49 -18.97 36.59
CA CYS A 208 44.76 -18.69 37.27
C CYS A 208 44.63 -17.60 38.34
N PHE A 209 43.82 -16.55 38.10
CA PHE A 209 43.55 -15.54 39.12
C PHE A 209 42.69 -16.09 40.27
N ASP A 210 41.71 -16.95 39.99
CA ASP A 210 40.94 -17.64 41.03
C ASP A 210 41.85 -18.53 41.90
N LYS A 211 42.82 -19.24 41.31
CA LYS A 211 43.85 -19.98 42.09
C LYS A 211 44.77 -19.08 42.92
N ALA A 212 45.15 -17.90 42.40
CA ALA A 212 45.88 -16.93 43.20
C ALA A 212 45.06 -16.43 44.41
N LEU A 213 43.76 -16.19 44.21
CA LEU A 213 42.83 -15.72 45.24
C LEU A 213 42.43 -16.80 46.26
N GLU A 214 42.34 -18.08 45.86
CA GLU A 214 42.19 -19.21 46.79
C GLU A 214 43.35 -19.27 47.79
N ILE A 215 44.58 -19.01 47.34
CA ILE A 215 45.79 -19.04 48.18
C ILE A 215 45.94 -17.73 48.98
N LYS A 216 45.60 -16.58 48.37
CA LYS A 216 45.73 -15.25 48.96
C LYS A 216 44.47 -14.39 48.73
N PRO A 217 43.46 -14.46 49.62
CA PRO A 217 42.19 -13.76 49.45
C PRO A 217 42.24 -12.23 49.57
N ASP A 218 43.34 -11.63 50.06
CA ASP A 218 43.51 -10.19 50.23
C ASP A 218 44.29 -9.53 49.07
N ASP A 219 44.47 -10.22 47.95
CA ASP A 219 45.21 -9.69 46.80
C ASP A 219 44.33 -8.84 45.86
N PHE A 220 44.32 -7.52 46.11
CA PHE A 220 43.57 -6.56 45.29
C PHE A 220 44.02 -6.54 43.81
N ALA A 221 45.28 -6.89 43.52
CA ALA A 221 45.81 -6.89 42.16
C ALA A 221 45.31 -8.12 41.39
N ALA A 222 45.21 -9.29 42.05
CA ALA A 222 44.57 -10.47 41.46
C ALA A 222 43.08 -10.22 41.15
N TYR A 223 42.32 -9.63 42.08
CA TYR A 223 40.93 -9.22 41.83
C TYR A 223 40.80 -8.26 40.64
N TYR A 224 41.61 -7.19 40.60
CA TYR A 224 41.59 -6.23 39.48
C TYR A 224 41.94 -6.87 38.13
N ASN A 225 42.97 -7.71 38.08
CA ASN A 225 43.39 -8.37 36.84
C ASN A 225 42.33 -9.37 36.35
N LYS A 226 41.66 -10.08 37.27
CA LYS A 226 40.50 -10.92 36.97
C LYS A 226 39.34 -10.08 36.43
N GLY A 227 39.02 -8.95 37.06
CA GLY A 227 37.98 -8.01 36.63
C GLY A 227 38.21 -7.48 35.20
N ILE A 228 39.43 -7.07 34.86
CA ILE A 228 39.78 -6.71 33.46
C ILE A 228 39.58 -7.89 32.52
N THR A 229 40.08 -9.07 32.89
CA THR A 229 40.00 -10.28 32.04
C THR A 229 38.54 -10.70 31.79
N LEU A 230 37.64 -10.50 32.76
CA LEU A 230 36.20 -10.68 32.61
C LEU A 230 35.57 -9.61 31.70
N ALA A 231 35.96 -8.34 31.85
CA ALA A 231 35.47 -7.25 31.01
C ALA A 231 35.92 -7.36 29.54
N ASP A 232 37.12 -7.87 29.29
CA ASP A 232 37.64 -8.20 27.94
C ASP A 232 36.92 -9.40 27.32
N LEU A 233 36.48 -10.36 28.16
CA LEU A 233 35.63 -11.49 27.77
C LEU A 233 34.14 -11.11 27.64
N GLY A 234 33.76 -9.87 27.96
CA GLY A 234 32.37 -9.37 27.91
C GLY A 234 31.50 -9.72 29.13
N ARG A 235 32.06 -10.41 30.15
CA ARG A 235 31.38 -10.75 31.43
C ARG A 235 31.39 -9.54 32.38
N ASN A 236 30.77 -8.45 31.92
CA ASN A 236 30.84 -7.13 32.52
C ASN A 236 30.28 -7.08 33.97
N GLU A 237 29.20 -7.78 34.29
CA GLU A 237 28.63 -7.80 35.65
C GLU A 237 29.60 -8.40 36.67
N GLU A 238 30.25 -9.51 36.34
CA GLU A 238 31.22 -10.17 37.21
C GLU A 238 32.50 -9.34 37.37
N ALA A 239 32.90 -8.64 36.30
CA ALA A 239 34.00 -7.67 36.37
C ALA A 239 33.74 -6.55 37.39
N LEU A 240 32.49 -6.06 37.53
CA LEU A 240 32.15 -5.07 38.54
C LEU A 240 32.34 -5.60 39.97
N ILE A 241 31.95 -6.86 40.22
CA ILE A 241 32.10 -7.49 41.54
C ILE A 241 33.58 -7.60 41.92
N ASP A 242 34.43 -8.07 41.01
CA ASP A 242 35.87 -8.19 41.26
C ASP A 242 36.54 -6.81 41.40
N PHE A 243 36.14 -5.79 40.63
CA PHE A 243 36.59 -4.41 40.86
C PHE A 243 36.16 -3.86 42.23
N GLU A 244 34.97 -4.20 42.71
CA GLU A 244 34.51 -3.81 44.04
C GLU A 244 35.30 -4.50 45.17
N GLN A 245 35.68 -5.77 45.02
CA GLN A 245 36.58 -6.40 46.00
C GLN A 245 37.98 -5.76 45.98
N ALA A 246 38.53 -5.49 44.79
CA ALA A 246 39.81 -4.78 44.67
C ALA A 246 39.78 -3.40 45.34
N LEU A 247 38.70 -2.63 45.15
CA LEU A 247 38.52 -1.30 45.75
C LEU A 247 38.18 -1.36 47.25
N LYS A 248 37.53 -2.42 47.73
CA LYS A 248 37.28 -2.66 49.15
C LYS A 248 38.58 -2.88 49.91
N ILE A 249 39.52 -3.61 49.31
CA ILE A 249 40.87 -3.84 49.86
C ILE A 249 41.73 -2.58 49.71
N ASN A 250 41.78 -1.98 48.50
CA ASN A 250 42.55 -0.77 48.23
C ASN A 250 41.69 0.36 47.62
N LYS A 251 41.14 1.20 48.50
CA LYS A 251 40.26 2.33 48.15
C LYS A 251 40.94 3.44 47.33
N SER A 252 42.27 3.53 47.33
CA SER A 252 43.00 4.56 46.58
C SER A 252 43.36 4.12 45.16
N PHE A 253 42.96 2.91 44.73
CA PHE A 253 43.35 2.35 43.45
C PHE A 253 42.54 2.92 42.27
N MET A 254 42.91 4.13 41.86
CA MET A 254 42.23 4.93 40.83
C MET A 254 42.06 4.21 39.48
N ILE A 255 43.00 3.35 39.08
CA ILE A 255 42.90 2.62 37.80
C ILE A 255 41.72 1.63 37.82
N ALA A 256 41.42 1.01 38.97
CA ALA A 256 40.22 0.20 39.14
C ALA A 256 38.93 1.03 39.10
N LEU A 257 38.92 2.27 39.63
CA LEU A 257 37.77 3.17 39.50
C LEU A 257 37.51 3.55 38.03
N ILE A 258 38.56 3.91 37.28
CA ILE A 258 38.46 4.24 35.84
C ILE A 258 37.93 3.04 35.04
N ASN A 259 38.45 1.84 35.29
CA ASN A 259 38.00 0.63 34.60
C ASN A 259 36.60 0.18 35.03
N LYS A 260 36.22 0.34 36.30
CA LYS A 260 34.85 0.15 36.77
C LYS A 260 33.89 1.11 36.06
N ALA A 261 34.22 2.39 35.96
CA ALA A 261 33.41 3.39 35.25
C ALA A 261 33.25 3.04 33.75
N ASN A 262 34.32 2.59 33.09
CA ASN A 262 34.29 2.07 31.71
C ASN A 262 33.28 0.91 31.55
N VAL A 263 33.28 -0.06 32.47
CA VAL A 263 32.36 -1.21 32.42
C VAL A 263 30.92 -0.79 32.75
N LEU A 264 30.71 0.14 33.69
CA LEU A 264 29.39 0.71 33.97
C LEU A 264 28.80 1.46 32.76
N ILE A 265 29.63 2.18 31.99
CA ILE A 265 29.22 2.78 30.70
C ILE A 265 28.78 1.69 29.71
N LYS A 266 29.58 0.62 29.53
CA LYS A 266 29.23 -0.52 28.64
C LYS A 266 27.90 -1.20 29.02
N LEU A 267 27.52 -1.15 30.30
CA LEU A 267 26.26 -1.69 30.84
C LEU A 267 25.10 -0.68 30.87
N GLY A 268 25.30 0.56 30.40
CA GLY A 268 24.29 1.62 30.45
C GLY A 268 24.01 2.19 31.85
N ARG A 269 24.81 1.84 32.86
CA ARG A 269 24.65 2.27 34.26
C ARG A 269 25.30 3.64 34.50
N PHE A 270 24.83 4.65 33.76
CA PHE A 270 25.49 5.96 33.67
C PHE A 270 25.55 6.73 35.00
N GLU A 271 24.55 6.59 35.88
CA GLU A 271 24.60 7.25 37.20
C GLU A 271 25.71 6.69 38.10
N GLU A 272 25.87 5.37 38.13
CA GLU A 272 26.93 4.69 38.86
C GLU A 272 28.29 5.01 38.25
N ALA A 273 28.39 5.05 36.92
CA ALA A 273 29.60 5.47 36.22
C ALA A 273 30.00 6.90 36.59
N ASN A 274 29.04 7.84 36.62
CA ASN A 274 29.31 9.22 37.04
C ASN A 274 29.79 9.29 38.50
N LYS A 275 29.14 8.58 39.43
CA LYS A 275 29.55 8.50 40.85
C LYS A 275 30.98 7.94 40.99
N THR A 276 31.29 6.88 40.24
CA THR A 276 32.63 6.25 40.21
C THR A 276 33.70 7.20 39.65
N CYS A 277 33.36 7.99 38.63
CA CYS A 277 34.24 9.05 38.11
C CYS A 277 34.45 10.17 39.15
N ASP A 278 33.40 10.57 39.88
CA ASP A 278 33.51 11.55 40.96
C ASP A 278 34.38 11.04 42.14
N GLU A 279 34.41 9.73 42.40
CA GLU A 279 35.36 9.11 43.34
C GLU A 279 36.80 9.16 42.83
N ALA A 280 37.04 8.82 41.56
CA ALA A 280 38.38 8.92 40.96
C ALA A 280 38.91 10.37 40.97
N LEU A 281 38.05 11.35 40.67
CA LEU A 281 38.38 12.77 40.69
C LEU A 281 38.58 13.34 42.10
N LYS A 282 38.01 12.73 43.14
CA LYS A 282 38.35 13.07 44.54
C LYS A 282 39.77 12.62 44.91
N LEU A 283 40.23 11.49 44.38
CA LEU A 283 41.61 11.00 44.60
C LEU A 283 42.62 11.85 43.83
N ASN A 284 42.33 12.22 42.58
CA ASN A 284 43.16 13.16 41.81
C ASN A 284 42.29 14.08 40.92
N PRO A 285 42.05 15.33 41.36
CA PRO A 285 41.27 16.32 40.59
C PRO A 285 41.88 16.73 39.24
N LYS A 286 43.15 16.38 38.99
CA LYS A 286 43.91 16.65 37.76
C LYS A 286 44.12 15.40 36.87
N SER A 287 43.50 14.26 37.18
CA SER A 287 43.55 13.09 36.29
C SER A 287 42.78 13.36 35.00
N VAL A 288 43.50 13.45 33.88
CA VAL A 288 42.91 13.68 32.55
C VAL A 288 42.01 12.49 32.16
N GLU A 289 42.47 11.28 32.42
CA GLU A 289 41.76 10.03 32.14
C GLU A 289 40.41 9.97 32.87
N SER A 290 40.37 10.38 34.14
CA SER A 290 39.14 10.43 34.93
C SER A 290 38.18 11.53 34.45
N ILE A 291 38.70 12.67 33.97
CA ILE A 291 37.89 13.75 33.38
C ILE A 291 37.29 13.29 32.04
N LEU A 292 38.09 12.66 31.18
CA LEU A 292 37.63 12.12 29.89
C LEU A 292 36.61 11.00 30.07
N MET A 293 36.79 10.14 31.08
CA MET A 293 35.80 9.12 31.44
C MET A 293 34.47 9.76 31.82
N LYS A 294 34.49 10.80 32.66
CA LYS A 294 33.29 11.54 33.05
C LYS A 294 32.64 12.28 31.86
N ALA A 295 33.46 12.83 30.96
CA ALA A 295 32.97 13.46 29.73
C ALA A 295 32.20 12.46 28.86
N ARG A 296 32.76 11.24 28.69
CA ARG A 296 32.08 10.14 28.00
C ARG A 296 30.75 9.76 28.66
N VAL A 297 30.67 9.66 30.00
CA VAL A 297 29.38 9.43 30.67
C VAL A 297 28.34 10.49 30.28
N TYR A 298 28.75 11.77 30.17
CA TYR A 298 27.84 12.83 29.73
C TYR A 298 27.48 12.77 28.24
N GLU A 299 28.37 12.32 27.36
CA GLU A 299 28.02 12.06 25.94
C GLU A 299 26.96 10.97 25.80
N GLU A 300 27.10 9.85 26.53
CA GLU A 300 26.15 8.71 26.48
C GLU A 300 24.76 9.11 27.03
N VAL A 301 24.68 9.98 28.05
CA VAL A 301 23.39 10.58 28.50
C VAL A 301 22.96 11.80 27.67
N ASN A 302 23.54 12.02 26.48
CA ASN A 302 23.26 13.12 25.55
C ASN A 302 23.43 14.54 26.13
N ASN A 303 24.18 14.69 27.24
CA ASN A 303 24.50 15.96 27.87
C ASN A 303 25.81 16.55 27.31
N TYR A 304 25.79 16.87 26.01
CA TYR A 304 26.94 17.37 25.27
C TYR A 304 27.48 18.71 25.78
N GLU A 305 26.71 19.48 26.57
CA GLU A 305 27.21 20.73 27.18
C GLU A 305 28.22 20.41 28.30
N LYS A 306 27.85 19.56 29.27
CA LYS A 306 28.78 19.14 30.34
C LYS A 306 29.96 18.32 29.82
N ALA A 307 29.77 17.55 28.75
CA ALA A 307 30.88 16.87 28.08
C ALA A 307 31.90 17.88 27.52
N ASN A 308 31.44 18.95 26.85
CA ASN A 308 32.30 20.02 26.35
C ASN A 308 33.06 20.74 27.47
N ASP A 309 32.41 21.09 28.58
CA ASP A 309 33.06 21.73 29.74
C ASP A 309 34.20 20.87 30.31
N LEU A 310 34.01 19.54 30.35
CA LEU A 310 35.03 18.60 30.79
C LEU A 310 36.16 18.44 29.76
N TYR A 311 35.87 18.53 28.45
CA TYR A 311 36.92 18.56 27.42
C TYR A 311 37.74 19.85 27.49
N ASP A 312 37.13 21.01 27.75
CA ASP A 312 37.87 22.24 28.03
C ASP A 312 38.78 22.07 29.25
N LYS A 313 38.22 21.57 30.37
CA LYS A 313 39.00 21.30 31.58
C LYS A 313 40.16 20.32 31.34
N ALA A 314 39.98 19.28 30.53
CA ALA A 314 41.03 18.32 30.18
C ALA A 314 42.16 18.97 29.37
N LEU A 315 41.82 19.83 28.41
CA LEU A 315 42.78 20.57 27.59
C LEU A 315 43.57 21.60 28.41
N ASP A 316 42.93 22.27 29.38
CA ASP A 316 43.57 23.23 30.28
C ASP A 316 44.59 22.56 31.22
N ILE A 317 44.34 21.31 31.64
CA ILE A 317 45.20 20.58 32.57
C ILE A 317 46.46 20.03 31.91
N ASN A 318 46.34 19.47 30.70
CA ASN A 318 47.49 18.93 29.96
C ASN A 318 47.39 19.21 28.46
N PRO A 319 47.85 20.39 27.99
CA PRO A 319 47.93 20.73 26.57
C PRO A 319 48.88 19.85 25.75
N THR A 320 49.66 18.97 26.40
CA THR A 320 50.64 18.06 25.80
C THR A 320 50.28 16.58 25.99
N PHE A 321 49.01 16.28 26.29
CA PHE A 321 48.55 14.90 26.47
C PHE A 321 48.78 14.07 25.19
N SER A 322 49.30 12.85 25.34
CA SER A 322 49.67 11.97 24.20
C SER A 322 48.50 11.68 23.25
N GLU A 323 47.28 11.68 23.78
CA GLU A 323 46.04 11.47 23.03
C GLU A 323 45.21 12.77 22.86
N ILE A 324 45.83 13.95 22.87
CA ILE A 324 45.09 15.23 22.73
C ILE A 324 44.23 15.31 21.46
N HIS A 325 44.62 14.61 20.39
CA HIS A 325 43.83 14.47 19.16
C HIS A 325 42.46 13.80 19.42
N ASN A 326 42.39 12.80 20.31
CA ASN A 326 41.13 12.16 20.71
C ASN A 326 40.23 13.16 21.45
N ILE A 327 40.80 13.99 22.34
CA ILE A 327 40.06 15.04 23.04
C ILE A 327 39.46 16.04 22.04
N TYR A 328 40.25 16.52 21.07
CA TYR A 328 39.76 17.42 20.02
C TYR A 328 38.71 16.77 19.11
N ASN A 329 38.85 15.49 18.76
CA ASN A 329 37.83 14.76 17.98
C ASN A 329 36.50 14.65 18.74
N ASN A 330 36.54 14.19 20.00
CA ASN A 330 35.33 13.95 20.78
C ASN A 330 34.64 15.28 21.12
N LYS A 331 35.41 16.32 21.45
CA LYS A 331 34.88 17.70 21.58
C LYS A 331 34.25 18.20 20.28
N GLY A 332 34.86 17.91 19.13
CA GLY A 332 34.26 18.17 17.81
C GLY A 332 32.91 17.49 17.66
N SER A 333 32.80 16.21 18.06
CA SER A 333 31.57 15.42 18.06
C SER A 333 30.49 16.02 18.96
N SER A 334 30.81 16.26 20.24
CA SER A 334 29.92 16.93 21.19
C SER A 334 29.42 18.30 20.66
N LEU A 335 30.27 19.09 19.99
CA LEU A 335 29.85 20.35 19.35
C LEU A 335 28.97 20.14 18.10
N PHE A 336 29.19 19.07 17.34
CA PHE A 336 28.32 18.68 16.23
C PHE A 336 26.91 18.32 16.72
N HIS A 337 26.80 17.54 17.80
CA HIS A 337 25.51 17.19 18.40
C HIS A 337 24.77 18.43 18.98
N LEU A 338 25.49 19.44 19.46
CA LEU A 338 24.92 20.74 19.84
C LEU A 338 24.57 21.67 18.63
N GLY A 339 24.68 21.19 17.39
CA GLY A 339 24.44 21.99 16.18
C GLY A 339 25.49 23.08 15.92
N LYS A 340 26.59 23.13 16.69
CA LYS A 340 27.64 24.16 16.63
C LYS A 340 28.67 23.82 15.54
N PHE A 341 28.20 23.44 14.34
CA PHE A 341 28.99 22.84 13.25
C PHE A 341 30.27 23.61 12.88
N LYS A 342 30.22 24.95 12.77
CA LYS A 342 31.42 25.77 12.48
C LYS A 342 32.50 25.66 13.57
N LYS A 343 32.11 25.51 14.84
CA LYS A 343 33.06 25.28 15.95
C LYS A 343 33.60 23.86 15.92
N ALA A 344 32.74 22.87 15.64
CA ALA A 344 33.15 21.47 15.48
C ALA A 344 34.25 21.30 14.41
N LEU A 345 34.09 21.90 13.22
CA LEU A 345 35.12 21.91 12.17
C LEU A 345 36.47 22.45 12.65
N GLY A 346 36.47 23.49 13.50
CA GLY A 346 37.69 24.03 14.09
C GLY A 346 38.42 23.03 14.99
N PHE A 347 37.69 22.26 15.80
CA PHE A 347 38.28 21.21 16.65
C PHE A 347 38.70 19.96 15.84
N TYR A 348 37.96 19.57 14.81
CA TYR A 348 38.40 18.50 13.91
C TYR A 348 39.68 18.88 13.15
N ASN A 349 39.85 20.15 12.75
CA ASN A 349 41.12 20.62 12.17
C ASN A 349 42.26 20.49 13.19
N LYS A 350 42.08 20.96 14.43
CA LYS A 350 43.10 20.81 15.50
C LYS A 350 43.45 19.35 15.79
N SER A 351 42.48 18.43 15.75
CA SER A 351 42.71 16.99 15.87
C SER A 351 43.57 16.46 14.71
N ILE A 352 43.25 16.85 13.47
CA ILE A 352 44.02 16.46 12.28
C ILE A 352 45.42 17.11 12.28
N GLU A 353 45.58 18.30 12.84
CA GLU A 353 46.88 18.97 13.01
C GLU A 353 47.76 18.26 14.04
N SER A 354 47.20 17.80 15.17
CA SER A 354 47.95 17.07 16.21
C SER A 354 48.16 15.59 15.91
N ASN A 355 47.32 14.97 15.08
CA ASN A 355 47.54 13.64 14.51
C ASN A 355 47.01 13.56 13.07
N HIS A 356 47.92 13.60 12.10
CA HIS A 356 47.60 13.64 10.67
C HIS A 356 46.89 12.39 10.12
N ASN A 357 46.85 11.28 10.88
CA ASN A 357 46.44 9.95 10.41
C ASN A 357 45.10 9.44 10.98
N SER A 358 44.29 10.29 11.64
CA SER A 358 42.97 9.88 12.14
C SER A 358 41.90 9.85 11.03
N HIS A 359 41.67 8.67 10.44
CA HIS A 359 40.59 8.44 9.46
C HIS A 359 39.19 8.70 10.06
N VAL A 360 38.98 8.38 11.35
CA VAL A 360 37.73 8.66 12.08
C VAL A 360 37.44 10.15 12.14
N THR A 361 38.44 10.98 12.50
CA THR A 361 38.29 12.44 12.57
C THR A 361 37.98 13.04 11.20
N LEU A 362 38.59 12.52 10.13
CA LEU A 362 38.31 12.95 8.76
C LEU A 362 36.87 12.63 8.34
N VAL A 363 36.33 11.47 8.73
CA VAL A 363 34.91 11.15 8.47
C VAL A 363 33.99 12.05 9.30
N ASN A 364 34.26 12.26 10.60
CA ASN A 364 33.46 13.17 11.44
C ASN A 364 33.43 14.62 10.89
N LYS A 365 34.58 15.09 10.39
CA LYS A 365 34.69 16.37 9.66
C LYS A 365 33.86 16.35 8.37
N GLY A 366 33.93 15.28 7.59
CA GLY A 366 33.13 15.11 6.37
C GLY A 366 31.62 15.16 6.63
N VAL A 367 31.13 14.44 7.65
CA VAL A 367 29.71 14.46 8.06
C VAL A 367 29.28 15.85 8.53
N THR A 368 30.18 16.60 9.17
CA THR A 368 29.93 18.00 9.54
C THR A 368 29.85 18.93 8.33
N LEU A 369 30.62 18.65 7.27
CA LEU A 369 30.56 19.36 6.00
C LEU A 369 29.29 19.02 5.21
N GLU A 370 28.81 17.77 5.25
CA GLU A 370 27.49 17.38 4.71
C GLU A 370 26.35 18.19 5.34
N ARG A 371 26.36 18.37 6.67
CA ARG A 371 25.36 19.19 7.39
C ARG A 371 25.42 20.69 7.06
N LEU A 372 26.45 21.11 6.33
CA LEU A 372 26.64 22.48 5.82
C LEU A 372 26.54 22.54 4.28
N ASP A 373 26.01 21.48 3.64
CA ASP A 373 25.88 21.30 2.19
C ASP A 373 27.20 21.44 1.40
N LYS A 374 28.35 21.31 2.07
CA LYS A 374 29.71 21.40 1.51
C LYS A 374 30.19 20.05 0.97
N TYR A 375 29.39 19.47 0.07
CA TYR A 375 29.57 18.10 -0.43
C TYR A 375 30.96 17.82 -1.05
N ASP A 376 31.56 18.74 -1.80
CA ASP A 376 32.90 18.52 -2.39
C ASP A 376 34.05 18.56 -1.36
N GLU A 377 33.90 19.35 -0.29
CA GLU A 377 34.84 19.35 0.83
C GLU A 377 34.69 18.05 1.66
N ALA A 378 33.45 17.56 1.81
CA ALA A 378 33.17 16.28 2.47
C ALA A 378 33.79 15.09 1.70
N ILE A 379 33.59 15.00 0.37
CA ILE A 379 34.21 13.97 -0.47
C ILE A 379 35.74 13.99 -0.37
N LYS A 380 36.37 15.17 -0.32
CA LYS A 380 37.83 15.30 -0.11
C LYS A 380 38.26 14.73 1.25
N CYS A 381 37.48 14.96 2.31
CA CYS A 381 37.76 14.37 3.63
C CYS A 381 37.59 12.85 3.61
N TYR A 382 36.58 12.31 2.92
CA TYR A 382 36.36 10.87 2.80
C TYR A 382 37.42 10.17 1.96
N ASN A 383 37.83 10.75 0.82
CA ASN A 383 38.96 10.21 0.05
C ASN A 383 40.22 10.11 0.93
N ARG A 384 40.60 11.18 1.65
CA ARG A 384 41.76 11.13 2.57
C ARG A 384 41.59 10.11 3.71
N ALA A 385 40.36 9.89 4.20
CA ALA A 385 40.10 8.86 5.21
C ALA A 385 40.29 7.45 4.64
N ILE A 386 39.82 7.21 3.41
CA ILE A 386 39.99 5.97 2.64
C ILE A 386 41.47 5.73 2.30
N ASP A 387 42.21 6.77 1.92
CA ASP A 387 43.64 6.68 1.61
C ASP A 387 44.48 6.25 2.84
N LEU A 388 44.02 6.62 4.04
CA LEU A 388 44.64 6.24 5.32
C LEU A 388 44.25 4.83 5.80
N GLU A 389 42.99 4.45 5.65
CA GLU A 389 42.49 3.11 5.99
C GLU A 389 41.51 2.61 4.90
N PRO A 390 42.02 1.93 3.85
CA PRO A 390 41.20 1.53 2.72
C PRO A 390 40.09 0.54 3.07
N LYS A 391 40.22 -0.19 4.20
CA LYS A 391 39.19 -1.12 4.69
C LYS A 391 38.11 -0.46 5.54
N PHE A 392 38.16 0.86 5.77
CA PHE A 392 37.16 1.56 6.58
C PHE A 392 35.85 1.78 5.81
N GLU A 393 34.90 0.85 5.96
CA GLU A 393 33.61 0.83 5.26
C GLU A 393 32.85 2.18 5.34
N ASN A 394 32.82 2.81 6.52
CA ASN A 394 32.17 4.09 6.77
C ASN A 394 32.60 5.22 5.80
N GLY A 395 33.90 5.27 5.43
CA GLY A 395 34.41 6.29 4.51
C GLY A 395 33.83 6.13 3.10
N TRP A 396 33.79 4.89 2.62
CA TRP A 396 33.18 4.52 1.33
C TRP A 396 31.66 4.71 1.34
N GLN A 397 30.98 4.32 2.42
CA GLN A 397 29.52 4.41 2.53
C GLN A 397 29.06 5.88 2.48
N ARG A 398 29.68 6.76 3.28
CA ARG A 398 29.35 8.20 3.27
C ARG A 398 29.63 8.85 1.91
N LYS A 399 30.75 8.52 1.27
CA LYS A 399 31.06 8.96 -0.10
C LYS A 399 29.99 8.48 -1.11
N GLY A 400 29.58 7.21 -1.04
CA GLY A 400 28.51 6.65 -1.86
C GLY A 400 27.19 7.38 -1.68
N MET A 401 26.78 7.64 -0.44
CA MET A 401 25.55 8.39 -0.13
C MET A 401 25.55 9.82 -0.72
N ILE A 402 26.68 10.53 -0.71
CA ILE A 402 26.76 11.86 -1.36
C ILE A 402 26.57 11.73 -2.88
N HIS A 403 27.25 10.77 -3.54
CA HIS A 403 27.06 10.52 -4.97
C HIS A 403 25.61 10.16 -5.30
N GLY A 404 24.95 9.33 -4.48
CA GLY A 404 23.53 9.00 -4.61
C GLY A 404 22.62 10.22 -4.50
N ARG A 405 22.86 11.12 -3.53
CA ARG A 405 22.12 12.40 -3.40
C ARG A 405 22.34 13.34 -4.58
N ARG A 406 23.49 13.27 -5.26
CA ARG A 406 23.79 14.02 -6.49
C ARG A 406 23.22 13.37 -7.76
N GLY A 407 22.60 12.19 -7.65
CA GLY A 407 22.15 11.40 -8.80
C GLY A 407 23.28 10.66 -9.54
N GLU A 408 24.51 10.68 -9.03
CA GLU A 408 25.71 10.06 -9.60
C GLU A 408 25.75 8.54 -9.32
N ARG A 409 24.67 7.82 -9.68
CA ARG A 409 24.38 6.44 -9.25
C ARG A 409 25.48 5.42 -9.56
N GLU A 410 26.20 5.54 -10.67
CA GLU A 410 27.31 4.61 -10.99
C GLU A 410 28.49 4.75 -10.01
N LYS A 411 28.81 5.97 -9.55
CA LYS A 411 29.87 6.20 -8.54
C LYS A 411 29.43 5.76 -7.14
N GLU A 412 28.14 5.89 -6.84
CA GLU A 412 27.53 5.31 -5.64
C GLU A 412 27.69 3.77 -5.64
N ILE A 413 27.35 3.11 -6.74
CA ILE A 413 27.52 1.66 -6.93
C ILE A 413 28.99 1.25 -6.89
N GLU A 414 29.92 2.04 -7.41
CA GLU A 414 31.37 1.80 -7.29
C GLU A 414 31.82 1.76 -5.82
N CYS A 415 31.36 2.71 -4.99
CA CYS A 415 31.65 2.72 -3.55
C CYS A 415 31.05 1.48 -2.85
N TYR A 416 29.82 1.09 -3.17
CA TYR A 416 29.21 -0.12 -2.63
C TYR A 416 29.95 -1.39 -3.08
N ASN A 417 30.41 -1.46 -4.33
CA ASN A 417 31.26 -2.56 -4.83
C ASN A 417 32.60 -2.66 -4.09
N THR A 418 33.20 -1.54 -3.67
CA THR A 418 34.42 -1.59 -2.83
C THR A 418 34.15 -2.11 -1.43
N ILE A 419 33.02 -1.73 -0.81
CA ILE A 419 32.64 -2.25 0.52
C ILE A 419 32.38 -3.75 0.44
N LEU A 420 31.63 -4.23 -0.56
CA LEU A 420 31.33 -5.67 -0.72
C LEU A 420 32.57 -6.52 -1.07
N LYS A 421 33.69 -5.91 -1.48
CA LYS A 421 35.01 -6.60 -1.58
C LYS A 421 35.73 -6.70 -0.24
N ILE A 422 35.48 -5.77 0.68
CA ILE A 422 36.04 -5.77 2.05
C ILE A 422 35.23 -6.71 2.93
N ASN A 423 33.90 -6.63 2.83
CA ASN A 423 32.91 -7.34 3.62
C ASN A 423 31.74 -7.77 2.72
N PRO A 424 31.79 -8.99 2.14
CA PRO A 424 30.73 -9.50 1.25
C PRO A 424 29.37 -9.67 1.93
N GLU A 425 29.34 -9.80 3.26
CA GLU A 425 28.13 -10.08 4.05
C GLU A 425 27.49 -8.79 4.62
N ASN A 426 27.86 -7.61 4.10
CA ASN A 426 27.23 -6.34 4.50
C ASN A 426 25.83 -6.18 3.86
N ASN A 427 24.82 -6.60 4.63
CA ASN A 427 23.39 -6.48 4.31
C ASN A 427 22.96 -5.06 3.91
N GLU A 428 23.32 -4.04 4.70
CA GLU A 428 22.90 -2.65 4.43
C GLU A 428 23.36 -2.20 3.03
N VAL A 429 24.61 -2.52 2.68
CA VAL A 429 25.19 -2.15 1.39
C VAL A 429 24.62 -2.97 0.23
N LEU A 430 24.30 -4.26 0.43
CA LEU A 430 23.60 -5.07 -0.56
C LEU A 430 22.22 -4.47 -0.91
N ALA A 431 21.45 -4.06 0.12
CA ALA A 431 20.15 -3.43 -0.07
C ALA A 431 20.25 -2.07 -0.77
N LEU A 432 21.16 -1.18 -0.31
CA LEU A 432 21.39 0.14 -0.92
C LEU A 432 21.85 0.04 -2.38
N LYS A 433 22.70 -0.94 -2.71
CA LYS A 433 23.13 -1.23 -4.07
C LYS A 433 21.99 -1.77 -4.93
N GLY A 434 21.19 -2.71 -4.43
CA GLY A 434 20.01 -3.25 -5.12
C GLY A 434 18.99 -2.15 -5.46
N ALA A 435 18.71 -1.26 -4.51
CA ALA A 435 17.84 -0.10 -4.72
C ALA A 435 18.40 0.86 -5.79
N SER A 436 19.71 1.14 -5.75
CA SER A 436 20.38 2.02 -6.73
C SER A 436 20.37 1.45 -8.15
N LEU A 437 20.58 0.14 -8.29
CA LEU A 437 20.49 -0.60 -9.56
C LEU A 437 19.05 -0.62 -10.11
N SER A 438 18.05 -0.72 -9.24
CA SER A 438 16.63 -0.63 -9.61
C SER A 438 16.28 0.72 -10.25
N VAL A 439 16.77 1.82 -9.68
CA VAL A 439 16.60 3.18 -10.24
C VAL A 439 17.24 3.30 -11.64
N LEU A 440 18.38 2.64 -11.85
CA LEU A 440 19.04 2.54 -13.16
C LEU A 440 18.38 1.52 -14.12
N LYS A 441 17.27 0.88 -13.72
CA LYS A 441 16.58 -0.18 -14.47
C LYS A 441 17.45 -1.42 -14.76
N ARG A 442 18.55 -1.60 -14.02
CA ARG A 442 19.46 -2.76 -14.09
C ARG A 442 18.89 -3.92 -13.26
N TYR A 443 17.67 -4.33 -13.62
CA TYR A 443 16.81 -5.18 -12.80
C TYR A 443 17.37 -6.58 -12.52
N ASN A 444 18.17 -7.17 -13.42
CA ASN A 444 18.81 -8.47 -13.14
C ASN A 444 19.83 -8.34 -12.00
N GLU A 445 20.76 -7.38 -12.09
CA GLU A 445 21.79 -7.16 -11.06
C GLU A 445 21.17 -6.71 -9.71
N ALA A 446 20.06 -5.96 -9.76
CA ALA A 446 19.30 -5.63 -8.55
C ALA A 446 18.70 -6.88 -7.89
N ALA A 447 18.13 -7.81 -8.69
CA ALA A 447 17.61 -9.08 -8.18
C ALA A 447 18.73 -9.94 -7.57
N ASP A 448 19.92 -9.96 -8.19
CA ASP A 448 21.08 -10.69 -7.66
C ASP A 448 21.50 -10.10 -6.29
N CYS A 449 21.61 -8.77 -6.16
CA CYS A 449 21.97 -8.13 -4.87
C CYS A 449 20.96 -8.43 -3.74
N PHE A 450 19.66 -8.37 -4.02
CA PHE A 450 18.63 -8.73 -3.03
C PHE A 450 18.59 -10.24 -2.74
N THR A 451 18.95 -11.09 -3.71
CA THR A 451 19.04 -12.54 -3.49
C THR A 451 20.24 -12.90 -2.62
N GLU A 452 21.40 -12.22 -2.77
CA GLU A 452 22.54 -12.40 -1.86
C GLU A 452 22.22 -11.91 -0.43
N TYR A 453 21.53 -10.79 -0.28
CA TYR A 453 21.05 -10.30 1.04
C TYR A 453 20.22 -11.37 1.76
N LEU A 454 19.24 -11.96 1.05
CA LEU A 454 18.30 -12.93 1.63
C LEU A 454 18.92 -14.29 1.97
N LYS A 455 20.18 -14.56 1.60
CA LYS A 455 20.95 -15.69 2.13
C LYS A 455 21.50 -15.43 3.54
N ILE A 456 21.66 -14.16 3.90
CA ILE A 456 22.23 -13.71 5.18
C ILE A 456 21.11 -13.44 6.18
N ASP A 457 20.06 -12.73 5.75
CA ASP A 457 18.81 -12.60 6.51
C ASP A 457 17.58 -12.93 5.65
N GLU A 458 17.06 -14.15 5.81
CA GLU A 458 15.86 -14.60 5.10
C GLU A 458 14.56 -13.98 5.66
N ASN A 459 14.58 -13.39 6.86
CA ASN A 459 13.37 -12.94 7.56
C ASN A 459 12.95 -11.50 7.21
N ASP A 460 13.76 -10.78 6.42
CA ASP A 460 13.48 -9.41 6.02
C ASP A 460 12.37 -9.35 4.96
N GLY A 461 11.14 -9.14 5.42
CA GLY A 461 9.97 -9.01 4.57
C GLY A 461 9.98 -7.80 3.62
N GLU A 462 10.75 -6.74 3.90
CA GLU A 462 10.83 -5.57 3.00
C GLU A 462 11.74 -5.87 1.79
N ILE A 463 12.87 -6.57 2.01
CA ILE A 463 13.73 -7.01 0.91
C ILE A 463 13.04 -8.07 0.02
N TRP A 464 12.23 -8.96 0.61
CA TRP A 464 11.36 -9.86 -0.18
C TRP A 464 10.36 -9.09 -1.04
N ASP A 465 9.77 -7.99 -0.56
CA ASP A 465 8.85 -7.16 -1.35
C ASP A 465 9.58 -6.43 -2.49
N PHE A 466 10.75 -5.84 -2.22
CA PHE A 466 11.57 -5.23 -3.27
C PHE A 466 11.98 -6.24 -4.34
N LEU A 467 12.48 -7.43 -3.97
CA LEU A 467 12.79 -8.50 -4.93
C LEU A 467 11.55 -8.92 -5.73
N GLY A 468 10.39 -8.98 -5.07
CA GLY A 468 9.09 -9.20 -5.69
C GLY A 468 8.77 -8.18 -6.78
N LEU A 469 8.97 -6.89 -6.51
CA LEU A 469 8.78 -5.78 -7.46
C LEU A 469 9.76 -5.86 -8.64
N ILE A 470 11.05 -6.14 -8.38
CA ILE A 470 12.06 -6.33 -9.44
C ILE A 470 11.65 -7.46 -10.40
N TYR A 471 11.12 -8.58 -9.88
CA TYR A 471 10.61 -9.66 -10.72
C TYR A 471 9.39 -9.27 -11.58
N GLN A 472 8.59 -8.27 -11.18
CA GLN A 472 7.51 -7.75 -12.05
C GLN A 472 8.07 -6.97 -13.25
N HIS A 473 9.09 -6.13 -13.02
CA HIS A 473 9.77 -5.43 -14.11
C HIS A 473 10.48 -6.40 -15.07
N LEU A 474 11.01 -7.52 -14.56
CA LEU A 474 11.54 -8.63 -15.36
C LEU A 474 10.46 -9.53 -15.99
N LYS A 475 9.16 -9.24 -15.79
CA LYS A 475 7.99 -10.03 -16.24
C LYS A 475 7.97 -11.48 -15.75
N LYS A 476 8.67 -11.78 -14.65
CA LYS A 476 8.72 -13.09 -13.97
C LYS A 476 7.65 -13.15 -12.87
N TYR A 477 6.38 -13.07 -13.28
CA TYR A 477 5.25 -12.84 -12.37
C TYR A 477 5.07 -13.93 -11.31
N GLU A 478 5.35 -15.20 -11.64
CA GLU A 478 5.30 -16.32 -10.70
C GLU A 478 6.31 -16.14 -9.56
N LYS A 479 7.56 -15.75 -9.87
CA LYS A 479 8.59 -15.45 -8.86
C LYS A 479 8.21 -14.22 -8.02
N SER A 480 7.57 -13.23 -8.62
CA SER A 480 7.06 -12.07 -7.88
C SER A 480 6.01 -12.47 -6.84
N ILE A 481 5.10 -13.39 -7.18
CA ILE A 481 4.08 -13.93 -6.27
C ILE A 481 4.74 -14.74 -5.14
N GLU A 482 5.78 -15.54 -5.44
CA GLU A 482 6.56 -16.27 -4.43
C GLU A 482 7.23 -15.33 -3.42
N CYS A 483 7.92 -14.30 -3.90
CA CYS A 483 8.55 -13.29 -3.06
C CYS A 483 7.52 -12.52 -2.22
N SER A 484 6.40 -12.13 -2.82
CA SER A 484 5.30 -11.47 -2.09
C SER A 484 4.68 -12.39 -1.02
N ASN A 485 4.60 -13.70 -1.25
CA ASN A 485 4.14 -14.65 -0.22
C ASN A 485 5.12 -14.72 0.96
N LYS A 486 6.43 -14.73 0.69
CA LYS A 486 7.47 -14.65 1.75
C LYS A 486 7.36 -13.35 2.54
N ALA A 487 7.26 -12.20 1.85
CA ALA A 487 7.06 -10.89 2.47
C ALA A 487 5.81 -10.86 3.38
N ILE A 488 4.68 -11.44 2.94
CA ILE A 488 3.44 -11.55 3.73
C ILE A 488 3.62 -12.43 4.99
N ILE A 489 4.43 -13.50 4.92
CA ILE A 489 4.67 -14.38 6.08
C ILE A 489 5.42 -13.63 7.19
N PHE A 490 6.41 -12.83 6.83
CA PHE A 490 7.21 -12.07 7.80
C PHE A 490 6.52 -10.76 8.23
N ASN A 491 5.91 -10.03 7.30
CA ASN A 491 5.24 -8.74 7.52
C ASN A 491 3.74 -8.79 7.12
N PRO A 492 2.87 -9.54 7.83
CA PRO A 492 1.47 -9.76 7.44
C PRO A 492 0.59 -8.51 7.53
N ASN A 493 1.07 -7.45 8.19
CA ASN A 493 0.36 -6.17 8.33
C ASN A 493 0.80 -5.10 7.32
N ASP A 494 1.80 -5.37 6.46
CA ASP A 494 2.14 -4.44 5.37
C ASP A 494 1.18 -4.61 4.19
N SER A 495 0.69 -3.51 3.66
CA SER A 495 -0.15 -3.44 2.46
C SER A 495 0.62 -3.71 1.16
N LYS A 496 1.91 -3.33 1.05
CA LYS A 496 2.66 -3.38 -0.22
C LYS A 496 2.77 -4.80 -0.80
N PRO A 497 3.09 -5.86 -0.02
CA PRO A 497 3.18 -7.22 -0.55
C PRO A 497 1.88 -7.75 -1.15
N TYR A 498 0.73 -7.38 -0.55
CA TYR A 498 -0.59 -7.74 -1.11
C TYR A 498 -0.89 -6.99 -2.41
N PHE A 499 -0.55 -5.70 -2.49
CA PHE A 499 -0.68 -4.93 -3.73
C PHE A 499 0.22 -5.49 -4.85
N ASN A 500 1.49 -5.74 -4.55
CA ASN A 500 2.45 -6.30 -5.49
C ASN A 500 1.99 -7.68 -5.98
N LYS A 501 1.59 -8.59 -5.09
CA LYS A 501 0.97 -9.87 -5.46
C LYS A 501 -0.27 -9.70 -6.35
N GLY A 502 -1.11 -8.71 -6.05
CA GLY A 502 -2.27 -8.33 -6.88
C GLY A 502 -1.87 -7.91 -8.30
N ASN A 503 -0.84 -7.07 -8.44
CA ASN A 503 -0.31 -6.61 -9.74
C ASN A 503 0.26 -7.76 -10.59
N ALA A 504 0.98 -8.70 -9.96
CA ALA A 504 1.49 -9.90 -10.63
C ALA A 504 0.35 -10.83 -11.09
N LEU A 505 -0.65 -11.08 -10.23
CA LEU A 505 -1.85 -11.87 -10.58
C LEU A 505 -2.67 -11.21 -11.69
N HIS A 506 -2.83 -9.89 -11.67
CA HIS A 506 -3.49 -9.12 -12.72
C HIS A 506 -2.75 -9.26 -14.07
N SER A 507 -1.42 -9.22 -14.05
CA SER A 507 -0.58 -9.44 -15.24
C SER A 507 -0.72 -10.86 -15.81
N LEU A 508 -0.92 -11.86 -14.95
CA LEU A 508 -1.28 -13.24 -15.31
C LEU A 508 -2.77 -13.42 -15.69
N LYS A 509 -3.54 -12.34 -15.83
CA LYS A 509 -4.99 -12.31 -16.14
C LYS A 509 -5.87 -13.00 -15.08
N LYS A 510 -5.35 -13.26 -13.89
CA LYS A 510 -6.08 -13.86 -12.75
C LYS A 510 -6.85 -12.80 -11.96
N PHE A 511 -7.73 -12.06 -12.65
CA PHE A 511 -8.35 -10.84 -12.12
C PHE A 511 -9.12 -11.05 -10.80
N LYS A 512 -9.80 -12.18 -10.62
CA LYS A 512 -10.51 -12.52 -9.38
C LYS A 512 -9.55 -12.71 -8.18
N GLU A 513 -8.44 -13.41 -8.38
CA GLU A 513 -7.39 -13.59 -7.36
C GLU A 513 -6.71 -12.24 -7.05
N ALA A 514 -6.46 -11.41 -8.07
CA ALA A 514 -5.90 -10.07 -7.90
C ALA A 514 -6.80 -9.17 -7.02
N ILE A 515 -8.12 -9.15 -7.27
CA ILE A 515 -9.10 -8.37 -6.48
C ILE A 515 -9.09 -8.78 -5.00
N ILE A 516 -8.93 -10.06 -4.67
CA ILE A 516 -8.83 -10.52 -3.28
C ILE A 516 -7.60 -9.92 -2.59
N ASN A 517 -6.45 -9.90 -3.27
CA ASN A 517 -5.21 -9.34 -2.71
C ASN A 517 -5.28 -7.80 -2.63
N TYR A 518 -5.87 -7.12 -3.64
CA TYR A 518 -6.14 -5.68 -3.57
C TYR A 518 -7.08 -5.32 -2.41
N ASN A 519 -8.13 -6.10 -2.18
CA ASN A 519 -9.03 -5.89 -1.02
C ASN A 519 -8.26 -6.02 0.30
N LYS A 520 -7.35 -6.98 0.44
CA LYS A 520 -6.53 -7.11 1.66
C LYS A 520 -5.52 -5.96 1.83
N SER A 521 -4.92 -5.50 0.74
CA SER A 521 -4.08 -4.29 0.74
C SER A 521 -4.87 -3.04 1.15
N ILE A 522 -6.12 -2.90 0.70
CA ILE A 522 -7.02 -1.78 1.07
C ILE A 522 -7.47 -1.89 2.53
N GLU A 523 -7.71 -3.09 3.05
CA GLU A 523 -8.05 -3.32 4.46
C GLU A 523 -6.93 -2.83 5.40
N LEU A 524 -5.67 -3.07 5.01
CA LEU A 524 -4.47 -2.65 5.75
C LEU A 524 -4.13 -1.16 5.54
N ASN A 525 -4.30 -0.64 4.32
CA ASN A 525 -4.10 0.77 4.00
C ASN A 525 -5.21 1.31 3.08
N PRO A 526 -6.30 1.88 3.65
CA PRO A 526 -7.40 2.42 2.85
C PRO A 526 -7.04 3.63 1.98
N LEU A 527 -5.92 4.30 2.24
CA LEU A 527 -5.47 5.52 1.57
C LEU A 527 -4.51 5.24 0.39
N TYR A 528 -4.32 3.98 -0.01
CA TYR A 528 -3.45 3.62 -1.13
C TYR A 528 -4.22 3.69 -2.47
N ASP A 529 -4.17 4.84 -3.15
CA ASP A 529 -4.96 5.17 -4.35
C ASP A 529 -4.64 4.32 -5.58
N GLU A 530 -3.37 3.91 -5.77
CA GLU A 530 -2.98 3.00 -6.85
C GLU A 530 -3.69 1.63 -6.75
N VAL A 531 -3.92 1.13 -5.53
CA VAL A 531 -4.59 -0.16 -5.29
C VAL A 531 -6.04 -0.10 -5.75
N TRP A 532 -6.74 0.98 -5.40
CA TRP A 532 -8.11 1.25 -5.84
C TRP A 532 -8.21 1.35 -7.36
N SER A 533 -7.23 2.03 -7.99
CA SER A 533 -7.14 2.12 -9.45
C SER A 533 -6.93 0.75 -10.10
N ASN A 534 -5.97 -0.05 -9.63
CA ASN A 534 -5.66 -1.36 -10.20
C ASN A 534 -6.76 -2.41 -9.93
N LYS A 535 -7.49 -2.27 -8.82
CA LYS A 535 -8.74 -3.01 -8.54
C LYS A 535 -9.85 -2.63 -9.51
N GLY A 536 -10.03 -1.35 -9.83
CA GLY A 536 -10.97 -0.89 -10.85
C GLY A 536 -10.63 -1.47 -12.24
N MET A 537 -9.35 -1.52 -12.61
CA MET A 537 -8.89 -2.15 -13.85
C MET A 537 -9.21 -3.64 -13.89
N ALA A 538 -9.01 -4.36 -12.79
CA ALA A 538 -9.36 -5.78 -12.68
C ALA A 538 -10.88 -6.04 -12.86
N TYR A 539 -11.74 -5.19 -12.28
CA TYR A 539 -13.19 -5.28 -12.49
C TYR A 539 -13.60 -4.94 -13.93
N ASN A 540 -13.02 -3.91 -14.54
CA ASN A 540 -13.30 -3.55 -15.93
C ASN A 540 -12.93 -4.72 -16.87
N LYS A 541 -11.76 -5.37 -16.68
CA LYS A 541 -11.38 -6.58 -17.44
C LYS A 541 -12.27 -7.81 -17.20
N LEU A 542 -13.13 -7.80 -16.18
CA LEU A 542 -14.16 -8.82 -15.95
C LEU A 542 -15.54 -8.44 -16.51
N GLY A 543 -15.72 -7.23 -17.05
CA GLY A 543 -17.01 -6.69 -17.49
C GLY A 543 -17.87 -6.11 -16.35
N ASN A 544 -17.35 -6.03 -15.13
CA ASN A 544 -18.03 -5.47 -13.96
C ASN A 544 -17.81 -3.95 -13.90
N TYR A 545 -18.37 -3.22 -14.87
CA TYR A 545 -18.07 -1.80 -15.07
C TYR A 545 -18.54 -0.91 -13.91
N ASN A 546 -19.64 -1.24 -13.23
CA ASN A 546 -20.14 -0.46 -12.08
C ASN A 546 -19.16 -0.55 -10.90
N GLU A 547 -18.70 -1.75 -10.55
CA GLU A 547 -17.72 -1.98 -9.49
C GLU A 547 -16.35 -1.39 -9.85
N ALA A 548 -16.01 -1.34 -11.14
CA ALA A 548 -14.84 -0.63 -11.63
C ALA A 548 -14.96 0.89 -11.38
N ILE A 549 -16.09 1.50 -11.76
CA ILE A 549 -16.37 2.93 -11.57
C ILE A 549 -16.32 3.32 -10.09
N GLU A 550 -16.95 2.55 -9.20
CA GLU A 550 -16.88 2.83 -7.75
C GLU A 550 -15.44 2.69 -7.21
N SER A 551 -14.69 1.68 -7.67
CA SER A 551 -13.27 1.53 -7.28
C SER A 551 -12.40 2.72 -7.75
N TYR A 552 -12.63 3.23 -8.96
CA TYR A 552 -11.93 4.42 -9.45
C TYR A 552 -12.40 5.71 -8.77
N LYS A 553 -13.68 5.84 -8.38
CA LYS A 553 -14.17 6.98 -7.61
C LYS A 553 -13.50 7.05 -6.23
N GLU A 554 -13.30 5.92 -5.57
CA GLU A 554 -12.51 5.88 -4.32
C GLU A 554 -11.05 6.28 -4.54
N ALA A 555 -10.42 5.84 -5.64
CA ALA A 555 -9.10 6.33 -6.02
C ALA A 555 -9.07 7.86 -6.20
N LEU A 556 -10.11 8.46 -6.81
CA LEU A 556 -10.23 9.91 -6.96
C LEU A 556 -10.62 10.65 -5.66
N ARG A 557 -11.31 10.00 -4.72
CA ARG A 557 -11.59 10.56 -3.40
C ARG A 557 -10.30 10.74 -2.59
N ILE A 558 -9.33 9.86 -2.80
CA ILE A 558 -8.00 9.91 -2.18
C ILE A 558 -7.07 10.85 -2.98
N ASN A 559 -7.04 10.71 -4.31
CA ASN A 559 -6.19 11.46 -5.23
C ASN A 559 -7.03 12.14 -6.34
N PRO A 560 -7.58 13.34 -6.10
CA PRO A 560 -8.50 14.01 -7.03
C PRO A 560 -7.92 14.39 -8.40
N ILE A 561 -6.58 14.37 -8.54
CA ILE A 561 -5.87 14.74 -9.76
C ILE A 561 -5.38 13.52 -10.57
N SER A 562 -5.81 12.30 -10.21
CA SER A 562 -5.42 11.08 -10.92
C SER A 562 -6.06 10.99 -12.31
N ILE A 563 -5.32 11.46 -13.32
CA ILE A 563 -5.68 11.38 -14.75
C ILE A 563 -6.00 9.95 -15.16
N LYS A 564 -5.23 8.97 -14.67
CA LYS A 564 -5.40 7.53 -14.92
C LYS A 564 -6.75 7.01 -14.40
N ALA A 565 -7.21 7.47 -13.24
CA ALA A 565 -8.52 7.09 -12.71
C ALA A 565 -9.66 7.80 -13.47
N LEU A 566 -9.53 9.10 -13.79
CA LEU A 566 -10.52 9.83 -14.59
C LEU A 566 -10.72 9.22 -15.98
N SER A 567 -9.64 8.90 -16.70
CA SER A 567 -9.73 8.28 -18.03
C SER A 567 -10.30 6.86 -17.97
N SER A 568 -9.93 6.07 -16.95
CA SER A 568 -10.46 4.73 -16.75
C SER A 568 -11.95 4.69 -16.39
N ILE A 569 -12.46 5.72 -15.69
CA ILE A 569 -13.90 5.94 -15.48
C ILE A 569 -14.59 6.28 -16.80
N GLY A 570 -14.01 7.18 -17.61
CA GLY A 570 -14.55 7.53 -18.93
C GLY A 570 -14.70 6.31 -19.84
N ILE A 571 -13.70 5.42 -19.86
CA ILE A 571 -13.74 4.14 -20.58
C ILE A 571 -14.89 3.26 -20.06
N ALA A 572 -14.97 3.04 -18.74
CA ALA A 572 -16.00 2.20 -18.15
C ALA A 572 -17.44 2.71 -18.40
N PHE A 573 -17.66 4.03 -18.41
CA PHE A 573 -18.94 4.61 -18.81
C PHE A 573 -19.23 4.46 -20.32
N SER A 574 -18.20 4.57 -21.18
CA SER A 574 -18.34 4.35 -22.63
C SER A 574 -18.70 2.90 -22.97
N ASP A 575 -18.20 1.94 -22.20
CA ASP A 575 -18.49 0.52 -22.33
C ASP A 575 -19.89 0.15 -21.76
N LEU A 576 -20.38 0.90 -20.78
CA LEU A 576 -21.78 0.85 -20.31
C LEU A 576 -22.79 1.52 -21.26
N GLY A 577 -22.33 2.25 -22.29
CA GLY A 577 -23.20 3.06 -23.15
C GLY A 577 -23.68 4.37 -22.52
N GLN A 578 -23.14 4.76 -21.36
CA GLN A 578 -23.42 6.04 -20.69
C GLN A 578 -22.47 7.13 -21.24
N LEU A 579 -22.71 7.52 -22.48
CA LEU A 579 -21.77 8.30 -23.29
C LEU A 579 -21.60 9.75 -22.78
N ASN A 580 -22.68 10.37 -22.27
CA ASN A 580 -22.63 11.73 -21.72
C ASN A 580 -21.84 11.80 -20.39
N GLU A 581 -21.79 10.70 -19.65
CA GLU A 581 -20.98 10.51 -18.45
C GLU A 581 -19.52 10.31 -18.88
N ALA A 582 -19.27 9.44 -19.87
CA ALA A 582 -17.93 9.20 -20.42
C ALA A 582 -17.25 10.51 -20.88
N LEU A 583 -17.94 11.32 -21.69
CA LEU A 583 -17.42 12.61 -22.18
C LEU A 583 -17.06 13.56 -21.03
N TYR A 584 -17.88 13.63 -19.98
CA TYR A 584 -17.61 14.48 -18.82
C TYR A 584 -16.35 14.07 -18.05
N TYR A 585 -16.07 12.77 -17.94
CA TYR A 585 -14.84 12.28 -17.30
C TYR A 585 -13.60 12.44 -18.19
N TYR A 586 -13.74 12.26 -19.51
CA TYR A 586 -12.66 12.59 -20.46
C TYR A 586 -12.31 14.08 -20.44
N GLU A 587 -13.30 14.98 -20.44
CA GLU A 587 -13.06 16.42 -20.34
C GLU A 587 -12.44 16.85 -19.01
N LYS A 588 -12.76 16.16 -17.90
CA LYS A 588 -12.05 16.36 -16.63
C LYS A 588 -10.60 15.92 -16.71
N ALA A 589 -10.30 14.79 -17.37
CA ALA A 589 -8.94 14.32 -17.54
C ALA A 589 -8.13 15.26 -18.46
N LEU A 590 -8.72 15.70 -19.57
CA LEU A 590 -8.09 16.62 -20.52
C LEU A 590 -7.85 18.03 -19.93
N LYS A 591 -8.65 18.47 -18.95
CA LYS A 591 -8.35 19.69 -18.18
C LYS A 591 -7.08 19.60 -17.32
N LEU A 592 -6.63 18.39 -16.97
CA LEU A 592 -5.40 18.17 -16.22
C LEU A 592 -4.19 17.89 -17.14
N ASN A 593 -4.40 17.22 -18.27
CA ASN A 593 -3.40 17.06 -19.34
C ASN A 593 -4.09 17.21 -20.71
N GLN A 594 -3.87 18.35 -21.36
CA GLN A 594 -4.52 18.69 -22.64
C GLN A 594 -3.95 17.88 -23.82
N ASP A 595 -2.73 17.36 -23.67
CA ASP A 595 -1.96 16.74 -24.77
C ASP A 595 -2.04 15.20 -24.77
N ASP A 596 -2.96 14.61 -23.99
CA ASP A 596 -3.17 13.15 -23.94
C ASP A 596 -3.98 12.66 -25.16
N PHE A 597 -3.29 12.46 -26.29
CA PHE A 597 -3.87 11.96 -27.53
C PHE A 597 -4.68 10.66 -27.37
N GLY A 598 -4.34 9.82 -26.39
CA GLY A 598 -5.10 8.60 -26.07
C GLY A 598 -6.47 8.90 -25.48
N ILE A 599 -6.55 9.86 -24.55
CA ILE A 599 -7.83 10.32 -23.98
C ILE A 599 -8.64 11.08 -25.03
N ILE A 600 -8.01 11.90 -25.88
CA ILE A 600 -8.70 12.62 -26.97
C ILE A 600 -9.34 11.61 -27.94
N SER A 601 -8.62 10.58 -28.39
CA SER A 601 -9.21 9.53 -29.25
C SER A 601 -10.31 8.75 -28.54
N ASN A 602 -10.20 8.49 -27.23
CA ASN A 602 -11.27 7.84 -26.47
C ASN A 602 -12.53 8.74 -26.36
N LYS A 603 -12.36 10.07 -26.31
CA LYS A 603 -13.46 11.04 -26.42
C LYS A 603 -14.10 10.97 -27.81
N GLY A 604 -13.29 10.97 -28.87
CA GLY A 604 -13.75 10.80 -30.25
C GLY A 604 -14.61 9.55 -30.44
N VAL A 605 -14.17 8.38 -29.96
CA VAL A 605 -14.95 7.12 -30.03
C VAL A 605 -16.31 7.24 -29.31
N ALA A 606 -16.38 7.95 -28.19
CA ALA A 606 -17.66 8.20 -27.51
C ALA A 606 -18.57 9.17 -28.27
N LEU A 607 -18.02 10.13 -29.02
CA LEU A 607 -18.77 11.05 -29.90
C LEU A 607 -19.32 10.33 -31.14
N VAL A 608 -18.57 9.41 -31.75
CA VAL A 608 -19.07 8.56 -32.86
C VAL A 608 -20.29 7.75 -32.42
N LYS A 609 -20.25 7.15 -31.21
CA LYS A 609 -21.39 6.42 -30.62
C LYS A 609 -22.62 7.31 -30.33
N LEU A 610 -22.45 8.64 -30.28
CA LEU A 610 -23.52 9.64 -30.13
C LEU A 610 -23.99 10.24 -31.47
N GLU A 611 -23.51 9.72 -32.61
CA GLU A 611 -23.75 10.26 -33.96
C GLU A 611 -23.26 11.72 -34.15
N ARG A 612 -22.34 12.20 -33.28
CA ARG A 612 -21.69 13.53 -33.36
C ARG A 612 -20.38 13.43 -34.15
N PHE A 613 -20.50 13.17 -35.44
CA PHE A 613 -19.37 12.75 -36.28
C PHE A 613 -18.33 13.86 -36.52
N GLU A 614 -18.75 15.12 -36.68
CA GLU A 614 -17.86 16.26 -36.92
C GLU A 614 -16.92 16.48 -35.73
N GLU A 615 -17.46 16.57 -34.51
CA GLU A 615 -16.65 16.69 -33.28
C GLU A 615 -15.77 15.46 -33.02
N ALA A 616 -16.19 14.28 -33.49
CA ALA A 616 -15.37 13.07 -33.40
C ALA A 616 -14.15 13.15 -34.34
N ILE A 617 -14.35 13.64 -35.58
CA ILE A 617 -13.28 13.90 -36.55
C ILE A 617 -12.27 14.89 -35.96
N GLU A 618 -12.73 16.03 -35.43
CA GLU A 618 -11.85 17.02 -34.76
C GLU A 618 -11.01 16.38 -33.64
N CYS A 619 -11.60 15.47 -32.84
CA CYS A 619 -10.86 14.75 -31.80
C CYS A 619 -9.78 13.81 -32.40
N PHE A 620 -10.08 13.09 -33.48
CA PHE A 620 -9.09 12.19 -34.09
C PHE A 620 -7.98 12.95 -34.82
N GLU A 621 -8.31 14.03 -35.52
CA GLU A 621 -7.33 14.92 -36.16
C GLU A 621 -6.40 15.55 -35.11
N LEU A 622 -6.95 16.10 -34.02
CA LEU A 622 -6.15 16.65 -32.91
C LEU A 622 -5.24 15.59 -32.24
N ALA A 623 -5.72 14.34 -32.12
CA ALA A 623 -4.90 13.25 -31.59
C ALA A 623 -3.75 12.87 -32.55
N LEU A 624 -3.93 13.04 -33.86
CA LEU A 624 -2.92 12.81 -34.89
C LEU A 624 -1.94 13.99 -35.03
N ASP A 625 -2.38 15.22 -34.83
CA ASP A 625 -1.48 16.39 -34.75
C ASP A 625 -0.50 16.27 -33.58
N LEU A 626 -0.98 15.77 -32.43
CA LEU A 626 -0.15 15.48 -31.25
C LEU A 626 0.75 14.24 -31.46
N ASN A 627 0.28 13.23 -32.19
CA ASN A 627 1.04 12.02 -32.49
C ASN A 627 0.72 11.45 -33.89
N PRO A 628 1.48 11.84 -34.93
CA PRO A 628 1.26 11.40 -36.32
C PRO A 628 1.50 9.90 -36.56
N LEU A 629 1.97 9.15 -35.56
CA LEU A 629 2.17 7.70 -35.63
C LEU A 629 1.05 6.92 -34.92
N PHE A 630 -0.02 7.58 -34.46
CA PHE A 630 -1.08 6.92 -33.69
C PHE A 630 -2.08 6.16 -34.56
N SER A 631 -1.73 4.91 -34.87
CA SER A 631 -2.49 3.99 -35.73
C SER A 631 -3.97 3.78 -35.36
N ASP A 632 -4.29 3.76 -34.07
CA ASP A 632 -5.67 3.61 -33.60
C ASP A 632 -6.54 4.85 -33.93
N ALA A 633 -5.97 6.06 -33.96
CA ALA A 633 -6.72 7.27 -34.34
C ALA A 633 -7.00 7.33 -35.86
N GLU A 634 -6.03 7.00 -36.72
CA GLU A 634 -6.27 6.87 -38.18
C GLU A 634 -7.36 5.82 -38.49
N TRP A 635 -7.36 4.69 -37.76
CA TRP A 635 -8.40 3.68 -37.88
C TRP A 635 -9.78 4.22 -37.47
N ASN A 636 -9.86 4.88 -36.31
CA ASN A 636 -11.12 5.46 -35.82
C ASN A 636 -11.66 6.54 -36.76
N LEU A 637 -10.79 7.36 -37.35
CA LEU A 637 -11.16 8.37 -38.36
C LEU A 637 -11.72 7.72 -39.63
N GLY A 638 -11.04 6.70 -40.17
CA GLY A 638 -11.53 5.92 -41.32
C GLY A 638 -12.88 5.22 -41.05
N ALA A 639 -13.06 4.67 -39.86
CA ALA A 639 -14.33 4.08 -39.41
C ALA A 639 -15.45 5.13 -39.31
N THR A 640 -15.14 6.33 -38.80
CA THR A 640 -16.07 7.45 -38.71
C THR A 640 -16.55 7.88 -40.11
N PHE A 641 -15.62 8.06 -41.06
CA PHE A 641 -15.99 8.34 -42.45
C PHE A 641 -16.79 7.21 -43.10
N MET A 642 -16.58 5.95 -42.72
CA MET A 642 -17.35 4.81 -43.22
C MET A 642 -18.81 4.83 -42.74
N GLU A 643 -19.07 5.18 -41.47
CA GLU A 643 -20.43 5.36 -40.94
C GLU A 643 -21.12 6.59 -41.57
N MET A 644 -20.39 7.69 -41.78
CA MET A 644 -20.90 8.86 -42.53
C MET A 644 -21.17 8.55 -44.02
N ARG A 645 -20.78 7.38 -44.54
CA ARG A 645 -20.78 7.00 -45.98
C ARG A 645 -19.85 7.85 -46.86
N LYS A 646 -18.89 8.55 -46.26
CA LYS A 646 -17.79 9.27 -46.91
C LYS A 646 -16.69 8.28 -47.33
N PHE A 647 -17.06 7.30 -48.17
CA PHE A 647 -16.22 6.13 -48.49
C PHE A 647 -14.88 6.48 -49.15
N LYS A 648 -14.78 7.61 -49.88
CA LYS A 648 -13.52 8.06 -50.49
C LYS A 648 -12.50 8.46 -49.42
N GLN A 649 -12.91 9.23 -48.41
CA GLN A 649 -12.09 9.55 -47.24
C GLN A 649 -11.75 8.28 -46.45
N ALA A 650 -12.72 7.41 -46.18
CA ALA A 650 -12.50 6.18 -45.43
C ALA A 650 -11.39 5.28 -46.04
N ILE A 651 -11.30 5.16 -47.37
CA ILE A 651 -10.22 4.44 -48.07
C ILE A 651 -8.85 5.04 -47.79
N LEU A 652 -8.74 6.37 -47.74
CA LEU A 652 -7.46 7.06 -47.48
C LEU A 652 -6.97 6.75 -46.06
N GLU A 653 -7.84 6.90 -45.07
CA GLU A 653 -7.45 6.73 -43.67
C GLU A 653 -7.20 5.25 -43.31
N PHE A 654 -7.98 4.31 -43.85
CA PHE A 654 -7.68 2.87 -43.68
C PHE A 654 -6.33 2.47 -44.29
N ARG A 655 -5.88 3.12 -45.39
CA ARG A 655 -4.53 2.91 -45.93
C ARG A 655 -3.45 3.40 -44.98
N LYS A 656 -3.58 4.63 -44.44
CA LYS A 656 -2.64 5.16 -43.45
C LYS A 656 -2.57 4.26 -42.22
N ALA A 657 -3.72 3.89 -41.66
CA ALA A 657 -3.82 2.99 -40.51
C ALA A 657 -3.16 1.62 -40.77
N ARG A 658 -3.41 1.01 -41.94
CA ARG A 658 -2.77 -0.25 -42.36
C ARG A 658 -1.24 -0.15 -42.34
N ASP A 659 -0.72 0.93 -42.93
CA ASP A 659 0.71 1.13 -43.12
C ASP A 659 1.43 1.49 -41.80
N LEU A 660 0.73 2.16 -40.86
CA LEU A 660 1.18 2.36 -39.47
C LEU A 660 1.20 1.04 -38.68
N TYR A 661 0.12 0.25 -38.70
CA TYR A 661 0.09 -1.06 -38.02
C TYR A 661 1.16 -2.03 -38.53
N LEU A 662 1.55 -1.93 -39.81
CA LEU A 662 2.63 -2.73 -40.36
C LEU A 662 4.00 -2.31 -39.77
N LYS A 663 4.24 -0.99 -39.60
CA LYS A 663 5.44 -0.47 -38.92
C LYS A 663 5.51 -0.86 -37.43
N GLU A 664 4.36 -1.00 -36.77
CA GLU A 664 4.26 -1.52 -35.40
C GLU A 664 4.46 -3.05 -35.29
N GLY A 665 4.54 -3.77 -36.42
CA GLY A 665 4.59 -5.24 -36.44
C GLY A 665 3.24 -5.92 -36.16
N ASN A 666 2.12 -5.20 -36.26
CA ASN A 666 0.78 -5.71 -36.00
C ASN A 666 0.07 -6.16 -37.29
N GLU A 667 0.58 -7.22 -37.90
CA GLU A 667 0.07 -7.80 -39.16
C GLU A 667 -1.44 -8.09 -39.13
N LYS A 668 -1.98 -8.51 -37.97
CA LYS A 668 -3.41 -8.80 -37.80
C LYS A 668 -4.29 -7.56 -37.95
N LYS A 669 -3.94 -6.44 -37.31
CA LYS A 669 -4.65 -5.18 -37.49
C LYS A 669 -4.45 -4.63 -38.91
N SER A 670 -3.25 -4.74 -39.47
CA SER A 670 -2.95 -4.32 -40.84
C SER A 670 -3.83 -5.04 -41.89
N SER A 671 -3.92 -6.37 -41.82
CA SER A 671 -4.82 -7.17 -42.68
C SER A 671 -6.30 -6.79 -42.51
N LEU A 672 -6.73 -6.48 -41.28
CA LEU A 672 -8.09 -6.01 -41.01
C LEU A 672 -8.36 -4.63 -41.65
N MET A 673 -7.40 -3.71 -41.66
CA MET A 673 -7.55 -2.41 -42.34
C MET A 673 -7.66 -2.57 -43.86
N GLN A 674 -6.88 -3.48 -44.47
CA GLN A 674 -7.01 -3.82 -45.89
C GLN A 674 -8.40 -4.37 -46.23
N LYS A 675 -9.02 -5.11 -45.30
CA LYS A 675 -10.39 -5.60 -45.44
C LYS A 675 -11.41 -4.45 -45.47
N PHE A 676 -11.31 -3.49 -44.55
CA PHE A 676 -12.18 -2.32 -44.52
C PHE A 676 -11.99 -1.39 -45.74
N GLU A 677 -10.75 -1.24 -46.23
CA GLU A 677 -10.47 -0.53 -47.49
C GLU A 677 -11.25 -1.15 -48.67
N SER A 678 -11.21 -2.47 -48.80
CA SER A 678 -11.94 -3.22 -49.85
C SER A 678 -13.47 -3.04 -49.73
N TRP A 679 -14.01 -3.04 -48.50
CA TRP A 679 -15.43 -2.80 -48.26
C TRP A 679 -15.86 -1.40 -48.71
N ALA A 680 -15.08 -0.36 -48.39
CA ALA A 680 -15.36 1.00 -48.81
C ALA A 680 -15.29 1.15 -50.35
N TYR A 681 -14.31 0.51 -50.99
CA TYR A 681 -14.19 0.48 -52.45
C TYR A 681 -15.39 -0.20 -53.13
N ASN A 682 -15.81 -1.36 -52.62
CA ASN A 682 -17.00 -2.06 -53.11
C ASN A 682 -18.27 -1.21 -52.96
N ALA A 683 -18.39 -0.43 -51.88
CA ALA A 683 -19.52 0.48 -51.68
C ALA A 683 -19.57 1.60 -52.73
N ILE A 684 -18.44 2.24 -53.06
CA ILE A 684 -18.35 3.25 -54.13
C ILE A 684 -18.78 2.66 -55.48
N ASN A 685 -18.28 1.47 -55.80
CA ASN A 685 -18.61 0.79 -57.06
C ASN A 685 -20.12 0.46 -57.14
N LEU A 686 -20.71 -0.04 -56.04
CA LEU A 686 -22.14 -0.28 -55.94
C LEU A 686 -22.96 1.01 -56.14
N ILE A 687 -22.58 2.12 -55.50
CA ILE A 687 -23.27 3.41 -55.65
C ILE A 687 -23.23 3.88 -57.11
N SER A 688 -22.07 3.79 -57.77
CA SER A 688 -21.92 4.17 -59.18
C SER A 688 -22.78 3.32 -60.12
N ARG A 689 -22.92 2.00 -59.84
CA ARG A 689 -23.87 1.13 -60.56
C ARG A 689 -25.32 1.52 -60.31
N LEU A 690 -25.67 1.79 -59.05
CA LEU A 690 -27.03 2.17 -58.66
C LEU A 690 -27.46 3.50 -59.29
N GLN A 691 -26.58 4.51 -59.37
CA GLN A 691 -26.88 5.79 -60.05
C GLN A 691 -27.38 5.58 -61.49
N SER A 692 -26.73 4.71 -62.27
CA SER A 692 -27.20 4.40 -63.62
C SER A 692 -28.56 3.70 -63.67
N THR A 693 -28.96 3.01 -62.61
CA THR A 693 -30.30 2.41 -62.46
C THR A 693 -31.31 3.43 -61.95
N ASP A 694 -30.87 4.40 -61.16
CA ASP A 694 -31.66 5.49 -60.59
C ASP A 694 -32.13 6.45 -61.68
N ASP A 695 -31.22 6.89 -62.56
CA ASP A 695 -31.55 7.76 -63.70
C ASP A 695 -32.60 7.08 -64.60
N ASN A 696 -32.40 5.79 -64.91
CA ASN A 696 -33.36 5.00 -65.67
C ASN A 696 -34.70 4.85 -64.93
N PHE A 697 -34.70 4.65 -63.60
CA PHE A 697 -35.92 4.54 -62.80
C PHE A 697 -36.73 5.83 -62.81
N LEU A 698 -36.08 6.98 -62.68
CA LEU A 698 -36.73 8.30 -62.79
C LEU A 698 -37.34 8.50 -64.18
N ILE A 699 -36.57 8.25 -65.25
CA ILE A 699 -37.07 8.33 -66.65
C ILE A 699 -38.27 7.41 -66.87
N CYS A 700 -38.26 6.20 -66.30
CA CYS A 700 -39.36 5.26 -66.50
C CYS A 700 -40.66 5.71 -65.81
N LEU A 701 -40.60 6.51 -64.75
CA LEU A 701 -41.77 7.13 -64.13
C LEU A 701 -42.41 8.23 -65.00
N GLU A 702 -41.72 8.69 -66.06
CA GLU A 702 -42.24 9.64 -67.05
C GLU A 702 -43.03 8.98 -68.21
N SER A 703 -43.21 7.65 -68.20
CA SER A 703 -43.87 6.88 -69.27
C SER A 703 -45.25 7.42 -69.70
N LYS A 704 -45.61 7.26 -70.98
CA LYS A 704 -46.81 7.86 -71.58
C LYS A 704 -48.10 7.12 -71.27
N ASN A 705 -48.04 5.80 -71.06
CA ASN A 705 -49.16 4.94 -70.65
C ASN A 705 -48.67 3.85 -69.65
N LEU A 706 -49.59 3.16 -68.97
CA LEU A 706 -49.26 2.14 -67.96
C LEU A 706 -48.63 0.88 -68.56
N VAL A 707 -48.90 0.57 -69.84
CA VAL A 707 -48.28 -0.56 -70.55
C VAL A 707 -46.80 -0.28 -70.84
N GLU A 708 -46.48 0.95 -71.27
CA GLU A 708 -45.10 1.43 -71.44
C GLU A 708 -44.37 1.43 -70.08
N LEU A 709 -45.01 1.93 -69.02
CA LEU A 709 -44.47 1.88 -67.66
C LEU A 709 -44.17 0.43 -67.20
N ARG A 710 -45.08 -0.52 -67.48
CA ARG A 710 -44.91 -1.94 -67.16
C ARG A 710 -43.75 -2.59 -67.92
N ASN A 711 -43.58 -2.27 -69.20
CA ASN A 711 -42.45 -2.76 -69.99
C ASN A 711 -41.12 -2.15 -69.53
N ASN A 712 -41.12 -0.86 -69.24
CA ASN A 712 -39.96 -0.11 -68.77
C ASN A 712 -39.47 -0.56 -67.39
N ILE A 713 -40.39 -0.80 -66.43
CA ILE A 713 -40.01 -1.29 -65.09
C ILE A 713 -39.45 -2.71 -65.12
N ILE A 714 -39.86 -3.57 -66.07
CA ILE A 714 -39.29 -4.92 -66.24
C ILE A 714 -37.79 -4.83 -66.58
N ASN A 715 -37.40 -3.93 -67.48
CA ASN A 715 -35.99 -3.73 -67.84
C ASN A 715 -35.15 -3.27 -66.64
N ILE A 716 -35.65 -2.30 -65.85
CA ILE A 716 -34.99 -1.86 -64.61
C ILE A 716 -34.91 -3.01 -63.58
N THR A 717 -35.96 -3.83 -63.49
CA THR A 717 -35.99 -4.99 -62.58
C THR A 717 -34.91 -6.03 -62.95
N SER A 718 -34.60 -6.21 -64.23
CA SER A 718 -33.43 -7.01 -64.65
C SER A 718 -32.13 -6.36 -64.14
N ASN A 719 -31.91 -5.08 -64.47
CA ASN A 719 -30.68 -4.37 -64.12
C ASN A 719 -30.39 -4.37 -62.61
N ILE A 720 -31.39 -4.14 -61.75
CA ILE A 720 -31.20 -4.18 -60.29
C ILE A 720 -30.93 -5.61 -59.77
N THR A 721 -31.46 -6.63 -60.45
CA THR A 721 -31.18 -8.04 -60.15
C THR A 721 -29.76 -8.44 -60.55
N ASP A 722 -29.27 -7.92 -61.68
CA ASP A 722 -27.90 -8.12 -62.15
C ASP A 722 -26.89 -7.43 -61.21
N ILE A 723 -27.17 -6.18 -60.78
CA ILE A 723 -26.38 -5.51 -59.74
C ILE A 723 -26.40 -6.32 -58.44
N LYS A 724 -27.58 -6.81 -58.00
CA LYS A 724 -27.69 -7.61 -56.79
C LYS A 724 -26.91 -8.92 -56.87
N THR A 725 -26.84 -9.59 -58.03
CA THR A 725 -26.03 -10.80 -58.20
C THR A 725 -24.53 -10.48 -58.27
N GLU A 726 -24.12 -9.42 -58.97
CA GLU A 726 -22.71 -8.95 -59.02
C GLU A 726 -22.14 -8.69 -57.61
N PHE A 727 -22.95 -8.07 -56.74
CA PHE A 727 -22.55 -7.69 -55.38
C PHE A 727 -22.88 -8.73 -54.31
N LYS A 728 -23.53 -9.85 -54.63
CA LYS A 728 -23.87 -10.93 -53.68
C LYS A 728 -22.64 -11.59 -53.07
N ALA A 729 -21.56 -11.72 -53.85
CA ALA A 729 -20.29 -12.32 -53.42
C ALA A 729 -19.29 -11.30 -52.87
N LYS A 730 -19.55 -9.99 -53.01
CA LYS A 730 -18.67 -8.91 -52.55
C LYS A 730 -19.04 -8.54 -51.11
N GLU A 731 -18.05 -8.50 -50.22
CA GLU A 731 -18.30 -7.93 -48.91
C GLU A 731 -18.49 -6.40 -49.03
N LEU A 732 -19.56 -5.92 -48.41
CA LEU A 732 -20.04 -4.54 -48.44
C LEU A 732 -20.37 -4.10 -47.00
N PRO A 733 -20.18 -2.81 -46.67
CA PRO A 733 -20.65 -2.24 -45.42
C PRO A 733 -22.17 -2.35 -45.30
N LYS A 734 -22.67 -2.39 -44.05
CA LYS A 734 -24.08 -2.61 -43.73
C LYS A 734 -25.00 -1.58 -44.43
N SER A 735 -24.64 -0.30 -44.34
CA SER A 735 -25.37 0.81 -44.96
C SER A 735 -25.55 0.64 -46.47
N ALA A 736 -24.54 0.15 -47.20
CA ALA A 736 -24.59 -0.05 -48.64
C ALA A 736 -25.45 -1.26 -49.04
N LYS A 737 -25.45 -2.34 -48.23
CA LYS A 737 -26.37 -3.47 -48.40
C LYS A 737 -27.83 -3.05 -48.18
N GLU A 738 -28.07 -2.21 -47.18
CA GLU A 738 -29.40 -1.65 -46.90
C GLU A 738 -29.89 -0.75 -48.05
N LEU A 739 -29.04 0.09 -48.63
CA LEU A 739 -29.38 0.92 -49.80
C LEU A 739 -29.81 0.08 -51.00
N LEU A 740 -29.01 -0.92 -51.40
CA LEU A 740 -29.31 -1.81 -52.52
C LEU A 740 -30.64 -2.54 -52.32
N LYS A 741 -30.87 -3.10 -51.12
CA LYS A 741 -32.14 -3.77 -50.78
C LYS A 741 -33.33 -2.80 -50.80
N SER A 742 -33.14 -1.56 -50.40
CA SER A 742 -34.19 -0.53 -50.38
C SER A 742 -34.59 -0.12 -51.81
N LYS A 743 -33.61 0.13 -52.69
CA LYS A 743 -33.86 0.41 -54.12
C LYS A 743 -34.53 -0.77 -54.83
N GLU A 744 -34.04 -1.99 -54.59
CA GLU A 744 -34.70 -3.22 -55.07
C GLU A 744 -36.17 -3.28 -54.61
N THR A 745 -36.44 -3.05 -53.32
CA THR A 745 -37.80 -3.10 -52.75
C THR A 745 -38.76 -2.14 -53.48
N CYS A 746 -38.31 -0.92 -53.78
CA CYS A 746 -39.12 0.08 -54.50
C CYS A 746 -39.43 -0.36 -55.94
N ILE A 747 -38.41 -0.77 -56.70
CA ILE A 747 -38.56 -1.21 -58.10
C ILE A 747 -39.48 -2.43 -58.20
N PHE A 748 -39.25 -3.45 -57.35
CA PHE A 748 -40.07 -4.65 -57.34
C PHE A 748 -41.50 -4.38 -56.87
N SER A 749 -41.71 -3.52 -55.86
CA SER A 749 -43.07 -3.18 -55.42
C SER A 749 -43.88 -2.47 -56.50
N LEU A 750 -43.26 -1.57 -57.29
CA LEU A 750 -43.91 -0.92 -58.41
C LEU A 750 -44.21 -1.91 -59.56
N LYS A 751 -43.27 -2.80 -59.90
CA LYS A 751 -43.49 -3.88 -60.87
C LYS A 751 -44.67 -4.77 -60.44
N ASN A 752 -44.66 -5.24 -59.19
CA ASN A 752 -45.69 -6.11 -58.65
C ASN A 752 -47.07 -5.42 -58.68
N ALA A 753 -47.13 -4.10 -58.46
CA ALA A 753 -48.36 -3.31 -58.55
C ALA A 753 -48.95 -3.31 -59.96
N LEU A 754 -48.09 -3.13 -60.98
CA LEU A 754 -48.45 -3.17 -62.40
C LEU A 754 -48.79 -4.59 -62.90
N ASN A 755 -48.48 -5.62 -62.11
CA ASN A 755 -48.89 -7.01 -62.32
C ASN A 755 -50.10 -7.43 -61.47
N PHE A 756 -50.65 -6.56 -60.62
CA PHE A 756 -51.71 -6.86 -59.64
C PHE A 756 -51.33 -7.96 -58.63
N GLU A 757 -50.04 -8.05 -58.29
CA GLU A 757 -49.50 -8.95 -57.27
C GLU A 757 -49.58 -8.34 -55.85
N GLU A 758 -49.46 -9.17 -54.81
CA GLU A 758 -49.47 -8.70 -53.42
C GLU A 758 -48.20 -7.93 -53.04
N ILE A 759 -48.34 -6.89 -52.20
CA ILE A 759 -47.25 -5.96 -51.82
C ILE A 759 -47.34 -5.60 -50.34
N ASP A 760 -46.24 -5.82 -49.62
CA ASP A 760 -46.03 -5.42 -48.22
C ASP A 760 -45.54 -3.97 -48.13
N LEU A 761 -46.44 -3.06 -47.74
CA LEU A 761 -46.16 -1.63 -47.55
C LEU A 761 -45.16 -1.35 -46.42
N ASN A 762 -44.97 -2.26 -45.46
CA ASN A 762 -44.01 -2.07 -44.38
C ASN A 762 -42.56 -2.04 -44.88
N ASN A 763 -42.26 -2.76 -45.97
CA ASN A 763 -40.91 -2.76 -46.56
C ASN A 763 -40.62 -1.46 -47.33
N LEU A 764 -41.64 -0.83 -47.93
CA LEU A 764 -41.52 0.50 -48.54
C LEU A 764 -41.27 1.57 -47.48
N SER A 765 -41.98 1.50 -46.35
CA SER A 765 -41.74 2.38 -45.21
C SER A 765 -40.34 2.21 -44.59
N ARG A 766 -39.80 0.98 -44.57
CA ARG A 766 -38.39 0.73 -44.19
C ARG A 766 -37.40 1.30 -45.20
N ALA A 767 -37.68 1.17 -46.51
CA ALA A 767 -36.86 1.73 -47.58
C ALA A 767 -36.80 3.28 -47.50
N ARG A 768 -37.92 3.93 -47.17
CA ARG A 768 -38.02 5.38 -46.95
C ARG A 768 -36.99 5.87 -45.92
N ASN A 769 -36.90 5.18 -44.78
CA ASN A 769 -35.95 5.51 -43.73
C ASN A 769 -34.49 5.33 -44.17
N VAL A 770 -34.19 4.34 -45.03
CA VAL A 770 -32.85 4.17 -45.60
C VAL A 770 -32.52 5.30 -46.57
N PHE A 771 -33.46 5.72 -47.43
CA PHE A 771 -33.22 6.83 -48.36
C PHE A 771 -33.05 8.18 -47.66
N HIS A 772 -33.86 8.48 -46.65
CA HIS A 772 -33.64 9.66 -45.80
C HIS A 772 -32.26 9.65 -45.14
N LYS A 773 -31.85 8.50 -44.58
CA LYS A 773 -30.50 8.37 -44.04
C LYS A 773 -29.46 8.70 -45.11
N TRP A 774 -29.60 8.19 -46.32
CA TRP A 774 -28.68 8.38 -47.44
C TRP A 774 -28.82 9.73 -48.18
N GLU A 775 -29.60 10.68 -47.66
CA GLU A 775 -29.84 12.01 -48.27
C GLU A 775 -30.45 11.94 -49.68
N LEU A 776 -31.15 10.84 -50.00
CA LEU A 776 -31.85 10.62 -51.27
C LEU A 776 -33.31 11.07 -51.17
N GLU A 777 -33.54 12.37 -51.01
CA GLU A 777 -34.88 12.94 -50.79
C GLU A 777 -35.85 12.65 -51.95
N ASP A 778 -35.41 12.77 -53.21
CA ASP A 778 -36.22 12.47 -54.40
C ASP A 778 -36.79 11.04 -54.36
N PHE A 779 -36.00 10.07 -53.88
CA PHE A 779 -36.44 8.68 -53.72
C PHE A 779 -37.41 8.49 -52.55
N SER A 780 -37.31 9.30 -51.49
CA SER A 780 -38.27 9.30 -50.39
C SER A 780 -39.62 9.91 -50.82
N ILE A 781 -39.57 10.97 -51.63
CA ILE A 781 -40.77 11.59 -52.23
C ILE A 781 -41.42 10.63 -53.23
N ALA A 782 -40.63 10.01 -54.12
CA ALA A 782 -41.11 8.99 -55.07
C ALA A 782 -41.83 7.83 -54.36
N LEU A 783 -41.30 7.39 -53.21
CA LEU A 783 -41.92 6.35 -52.38
C LEU A 783 -43.34 6.70 -51.92
N ASN A 784 -43.62 7.97 -51.59
CA ASN A 784 -44.97 8.41 -51.22
C ASN A 784 -45.93 8.28 -52.40
N SER A 785 -45.50 8.73 -53.59
CA SER A 785 -46.29 8.59 -54.83
C SER A 785 -46.50 7.13 -55.22
N ILE A 786 -45.49 6.27 -55.05
CA ILE A 786 -45.58 4.84 -55.31
C ILE A 786 -46.53 4.15 -54.31
N GLU A 787 -46.48 4.48 -53.01
CA GLU A 787 -47.43 3.92 -52.03
C GLU A 787 -48.88 4.31 -52.34
N ILE A 788 -49.15 5.57 -52.73
CA ILE A 788 -50.49 6.03 -53.14
C ILE A 788 -50.91 5.36 -54.46
N PHE A 789 -50.00 5.24 -55.43
CA PHE A 789 -50.23 4.55 -56.70
C PHE A 789 -50.66 3.09 -56.45
N ILE A 790 -49.93 2.38 -55.59
CA ILE A 790 -50.23 1.01 -55.16
C ILE A 790 -51.64 0.91 -54.52
N GLN A 791 -52.04 1.88 -53.70
CA GLN A 791 -53.36 1.89 -53.06
C GLN A 791 -54.51 2.16 -54.05
N ILE A 792 -54.26 2.90 -55.13
CA ILE A 792 -55.28 3.19 -56.15
C ILE A 792 -55.38 2.05 -57.17
N ILE A 793 -54.25 1.53 -57.68
CA ILE A 793 -54.24 0.48 -58.71
C ILE A 793 -54.84 -0.84 -58.19
N LYS A 794 -54.68 -1.17 -56.90
CA LYS A 794 -55.31 -2.32 -56.22
C LYS A 794 -56.85 -2.33 -56.24
N LYS A 795 -57.52 -1.32 -56.80
CA LYS A 795 -58.99 -1.27 -56.97
C LYS A 795 -59.49 -1.84 -58.31
N TYR A 796 -58.58 -2.23 -59.19
CA TYR A 796 -58.84 -2.80 -60.51
C TYR A 796 -58.24 -4.23 -60.58
N ASN A 797 -58.64 -5.05 -61.55
CA ASN A 797 -58.12 -6.42 -61.69
C ASN A 797 -57.09 -6.57 -62.83
N SER A 798 -57.07 -5.62 -63.77
CA SER A 798 -56.19 -5.60 -64.95
C SER A 798 -55.89 -4.16 -65.39
N ILE A 799 -54.88 -3.94 -66.24
CA ILE A 799 -54.56 -2.59 -66.75
C ILE A 799 -55.66 -2.15 -67.73
N GLU A 800 -56.17 -3.10 -68.49
CA GLU A 800 -57.21 -2.96 -69.51
C GLU A 800 -58.59 -2.54 -68.94
N GLU A 801 -58.80 -2.70 -67.63
CA GLU A 801 -59.99 -2.24 -66.89
C GLU A 801 -59.90 -0.78 -66.42
N ILE A 802 -58.74 -0.12 -66.53
CA ILE A 802 -58.54 1.24 -66.03
C ILE A 802 -59.06 2.26 -67.07
N PRO A 803 -60.02 3.14 -66.72
CA PRO A 803 -60.46 4.21 -67.63
C PRO A 803 -59.32 5.16 -67.98
N ILE A 804 -59.27 5.65 -69.22
CA ILE A 804 -58.20 6.53 -69.73
C ILE A 804 -58.01 7.79 -68.85
N ASP A 805 -59.10 8.38 -68.34
CA ASP A 805 -59.03 9.52 -67.41
C ASP A 805 -58.39 9.15 -66.06
N LYS A 806 -58.47 7.88 -65.63
CA LYS A 806 -57.82 7.36 -64.43
C LYS A 806 -56.38 6.94 -64.69
N GLU A 807 -56.10 6.43 -65.88
CA GLU A 807 -54.75 6.09 -66.34
C GLU A 807 -53.86 7.34 -66.34
N ASP A 808 -54.31 8.43 -66.96
CA ASP A 808 -53.60 9.72 -66.95
C ASP A 808 -53.36 10.25 -65.53
N ASN A 809 -54.34 10.12 -64.63
CA ASN A 809 -54.20 10.53 -63.24
C ASN A 809 -53.20 9.65 -62.45
N LEU A 810 -53.18 8.33 -62.70
CA LEU A 810 -52.23 7.40 -62.09
C LEU A 810 -50.79 7.64 -62.58
N LEU A 811 -50.61 7.93 -63.87
CA LEU A 811 -49.32 8.31 -64.43
C LEU A 811 -48.88 9.69 -63.93
N ASN A 812 -49.79 10.67 -63.85
CA ASN A 812 -49.49 11.98 -63.30
C ASN A 812 -49.10 11.91 -61.82
N LEU A 813 -49.67 11.00 -61.02
CA LEU A 813 -49.23 10.76 -59.64
C LEU A 813 -47.74 10.34 -59.57
N LEU A 814 -47.27 9.54 -60.52
CA LEU A 814 -45.87 9.11 -60.62
C LEU A 814 -44.97 10.18 -61.29
N LYS A 815 -45.49 10.95 -62.25
CA LYS A 815 -44.80 12.09 -62.89
C LYS A 815 -44.68 13.32 -61.98
N ASN A 816 -45.50 13.42 -60.93
CA ASN A 816 -45.51 14.53 -59.97
C ASN A 816 -44.30 14.53 -59.00
N PHE A 817 -43.11 14.23 -59.52
CA PHE A 817 -41.82 14.68 -58.98
C PHE A 817 -41.73 16.21 -58.83
N GLN A 818 -42.66 16.98 -59.41
CA GLN A 818 -42.72 18.44 -59.30
C GLN A 818 -44.00 19.01 -58.66
N ILE A 819 -44.97 18.19 -58.22
CA ILE A 819 -46.26 18.71 -57.66
C ILE A 819 -46.53 18.18 -56.25
N LEU A 820 -45.55 18.32 -55.36
CA LEU A 820 -45.78 18.42 -53.91
C LEU A 820 -45.00 19.56 -53.25
N ASP A 821 -44.46 20.50 -54.02
CA ASP A 821 -44.09 21.83 -53.52
C ASP A 821 -45.08 22.90 -54.01
N GLY A 822 -45.54 23.76 -53.10
CA GLY A 822 -46.09 25.08 -53.43
C GLY A 822 -47.60 25.28 -53.70
N ASN A 823 -48.42 24.29 -54.13
CA ASN A 823 -49.77 24.60 -54.67
C ASN A 823 -51.01 24.40 -53.77
N LEU A 824 -50.87 23.85 -52.56
CA LEU A 824 -51.91 24.01 -51.51
C LEU A 824 -51.62 25.21 -50.57
N SER A 825 -50.37 25.66 -50.51
CA SER A 825 -49.95 26.81 -49.70
C SER A 825 -50.28 28.16 -50.31
N THR A 826 -50.30 28.29 -51.63
CA THR A 826 -50.58 29.56 -52.35
C THR A 826 -51.97 30.11 -52.05
N LYS A 827 -53.03 29.28 -52.11
CA LYS A 827 -54.41 29.69 -51.74
C LYS A 827 -54.62 30.06 -50.26
N VAL A 828 -53.64 29.80 -49.39
CA VAL A 828 -53.65 30.23 -47.97
C VAL A 828 -52.71 31.43 -47.74
N THR A 829 -51.59 31.51 -48.45
CA THR A 829 -50.59 32.59 -48.29
C THR A 829 -50.93 33.89 -49.01
N GLU A 830 -51.79 33.86 -50.04
CA GLU A 830 -52.37 35.08 -50.64
C GLU A 830 -53.18 35.94 -49.65
N LYS A 831 -53.59 35.37 -48.50
CA LYS A 831 -54.25 36.10 -47.41
C LYS A 831 -53.32 36.72 -46.37
N VAL A 832 -52.00 36.52 -46.47
CA VAL A 832 -51.03 36.97 -45.44
C VAL A 832 -49.89 37.84 -45.99
N LYS A 833 -49.63 37.84 -47.32
CA LYS A 833 -48.60 38.71 -47.93
C LYS A 833 -49.13 39.94 -48.68
N SER A 834 -50.37 40.36 -48.41
CA SER A 834 -50.90 41.67 -48.85
C SER A 834 -50.48 42.83 -47.94
N LYS A 835 -49.16 43.04 -47.79
CA LYS A 835 -48.53 44.37 -47.91
C LYS A 835 -47.00 44.33 -47.74
N THR A 836 -46.35 44.84 -48.78
CA THR A 836 -45.08 45.59 -48.79
C THR A 836 -43.77 44.90 -48.35
N SER A 837 -42.64 45.04 -49.04
CA SER A 837 -42.31 45.22 -50.48
C SER A 837 -40.81 45.54 -50.61
N THR A 838 -40.08 44.89 -51.52
CA THR A 838 -38.92 45.41 -52.30
C THR A 838 -37.76 46.08 -51.53
N LYS A 839 -36.47 45.71 -51.68
CA LYS A 839 -35.75 45.52 -52.96
C LYS A 839 -34.39 44.81 -52.75
N ASN A 840 -34.09 43.86 -53.64
CA ASN A 840 -32.80 43.45 -54.23
C ASN A 840 -31.44 43.49 -53.45
N SER A 841 -30.92 42.26 -53.22
CA SER A 841 -29.63 41.70 -53.72
C SER A 841 -28.26 42.10 -53.15
N GLN A 842 -27.47 41.04 -52.85
CA GLN A 842 -25.99 40.95 -52.78
C GLN A 842 -25.31 41.69 -51.59
N ILE A 843 -24.35 41.12 -50.83
CA ILE A 843 -23.52 39.90 -50.94
C ILE A 843 -23.44 39.14 -49.59
N LEU A 844 -22.94 37.90 -49.62
CA LEU A 844 -22.95 36.91 -48.54
C LEU A 844 -22.11 37.21 -47.28
N ASN A 845 -22.59 36.59 -46.20
CA ASN A 845 -21.92 36.04 -45.02
C ASN A 845 -21.41 36.96 -43.89
N GLU A 846 -21.81 36.48 -42.70
CA GLU A 846 -21.17 36.57 -41.39
C GLU A 846 -21.20 37.88 -40.59
N ASN A 847 -21.61 37.69 -39.33
CA ASN A 847 -21.19 38.46 -38.16
C ASN A 847 -21.55 39.95 -38.13
N LEU A 848 -22.58 40.33 -37.37
CA LEU A 848 -22.40 40.61 -35.94
C LEU A 848 -23.69 41.07 -35.24
N THR A 849 -24.00 40.36 -34.15
CA THR A 849 -24.52 40.93 -32.91
C THR A 849 -23.79 42.23 -32.57
N ILE A 850 -24.50 43.35 -32.31
CA ILE A 850 -24.17 44.30 -31.23
C ILE A 850 -25.18 45.47 -31.14
N GLU A 851 -25.75 45.62 -29.94
CA GLU A 851 -26.21 46.90 -29.34
C GLU A 851 -27.44 47.64 -29.92
N LEU A 852 -28.22 48.41 -29.15
CA LEU A 852 -28.40 48.51 -27.68
C LEU A 852 -29.75 49.21 -27.38
N THR A 853 -30.48 48.71 -26.39
CA THR A 853 -31.08 49.43 -25.22
C THR A 853 -32.34 48.69 -24.74
N ASN A 854 -32.25 47.82 -23.73
CA ASN A 854 -32.30 48.15 -22.29
C ASN A 854 -33.56 48.98 -21.93
N LYS A 855 -34.59 48.49 -21.23
CA LYS A 855 -34.65 47.81 -19.91
C LYS A 855 -36.11 47.33 -19.67
N VAL A 856 -36.50 46.26 -18.94
CA VAL A 856 -35.82 45.21 -18.14
C VAL A 856 -36.48 43.81 -18.36
N LYS A 857 -35.67 42.83 -18.78
CA LYS A 857 -35.65 41.38 -18.46
C LYS A 857 -36.95 40.53 -18.33
N SER A 858 -37.15 39.71 -19.37
CA SER A 858 -37.33 38.23 -19.34
C SER A 858 -38.59 37.59 -18.71
N LYS A 859 -39.38 36.87 -19.54
CA LYS A 859 -39.37 35.38 -19.62
C LYS A 859 -40.50 34.86 -20.51
N THR A 860 -40.15 34.25 -21.66
CA THR A 860 -40.97 33.22 -22.33
C THR A 860 -40.06 32.36 -23.20
N SER A 861 -40.13 31.04 -23.03
CA SER A 861 -39.26 30.07 -23.69
C SER A 861 -40.05 28.81 -24.03
N ILE A 862 -39.98 28.35 -25.27
CA ILE A 862 -40.42 27.03 -25.73
C ILE A 862 -39.17 26.40 -26.37
N ILE A 863 -38.38 25.68 -25.57
CA ILE A 863 -38.42 24.21 -25.43
C ILE A 863 -37.78 23.53 -26.66
N GLU A 864 -36.46 23.69 -26.76
CA GLU A 864 -35.58 22.58 -27.14
C GLU A 864 -35.14 21.85 -25.85
N THR A 865 -35.04 20.53 -25.93
CA THR A 865 -34.79 19.65 -24.79
C THR A 865 -33.34 19.73 -24.31
N LYS A 866 -33.09 20.65 -23.39
CA LYS A 866 -31.92 20.57 -22.51
C LYS A 866 -31.91 19.22 -21.78
N ILE A 867 -30.96 18.37 -22.13
CA ILE A 867 -30.47 17.33 -21.23
C ILE A 867 -29.69 18.03 -20.10
N PHE A 868 -30.43 18.52 -19.11
CA PHE A 868 -29.98 18.34 -17.73
C PHE A 868 -30.18 16.83 -17.46
N LYS A 869 -29.19 16.03 -17.05
CA LYS A 869 -28.16 16.34 -16.03
C LYS A 869 -28.68 17.28 -14.97
N LYS A 870 -29.86 16.94 -14.46
CA LYS A 870 -30.07 17.00 -13.03
C LYS A 870 -29.67 15.64 -12.51
N GLU A 871 -28.76 15.63 -11.56
CA GLU A 871 -28.69 14.56 -10.58
C GLU A 871 -30.11 14.35 -10.03
N ILE A 872 -30.42 13.12 -9.57
CA ILE A 872 -31.48 13.00 -8.57
C ILE A 872 -30.91 13.60 -7.28
N GLU A 873 -30.89 14.94 -7.23
CA GLU A 873 -30.99 15.67 -5.97
C GLU A 873 -32.23 15.11 -5.29
N VAL A 874 -32.01 14.31 -4.25
CA VAL A 874 -33.03 13.97 -3.28
C VAL A 874 -33.40 15.28 -2.59
N ASN A 875 -34.38 15.99 -3.15
CA ASN A 875 -34.91 17.21 -2.57
C ASN A 875 -35.65 16.86 -1.28
N ILE A 876 -34.91 16.87 -0.18
CA ILE A 876 -35.43 16.68 1.17
C ILE A 876 -36.42 17.80 1.47
N ILE A 877 -37.71 17.49 1.54
CA ILE A 877 -38.70 18.34 2.20
C ILE A 877 -38.84 17.85 3.65
N PRO A 878 -38.34 18.60 4.65
CA PRO A 878 -38.50 18.23 6.05
C PRO A 878 -39.94 18.54 6.51
N ILE A 879 -40.77 17.49 6.68
CA ILE A 879 -42.11 17.62 7.28
C ILE A 879 -42.01 17.70 8.82
N GLY A 880 -41.23 18.66 9.32
CA GLY A 880 -41.00 18.88 10.76
C GLY A 880 -42.18 19.49 11.52
N LYS A 881 -43.43 19.32 11.04
CA LYS A 881 -44.64 19.96 11.61
C LYS A 881 -45.91 19.11 11.66
N LEU A 882 -45.84 17.81 11.35
CA LEU A 882 -46.88 16.89 11.84
C LEU A 882 -46.67 16.73 13.35
N LYS A 883 -47.47 17.45 14.14
CA LYS A 883 -47.45 17.36 15.61
C LYS A 883 -47.59 15.89 16.03
N LYS A 884 -46.87 15.47 17.08
CA LYS A 884 -47.16 14.21 17.79
C LYS A 884 -48.66 14.18 18.10
N LYS A 885 -49.39 13.32 17.37
CA LYS A 885 -50.82 13.03 17.55
C LYS A 885 -50.94 11.58 17.97
N ASP A 886 -51.88 11.29 18.86
CA ASP A 886 -52.15 9.92 19.33
C ASP A 886 -52.85 9.05 18.27
N TYR A 887 -53.25 9.64 17.13
CA TYR A 887 -53.85 8.96 15.99
C TYR A 887 -53.58 9.66 14.65
N THR A 888 -53.70 8.90 13.55
CA THR A 888 -53.65 9.38 12.16
C THR A 888 -55.00 9.16 11.47
N ARG A 889 -55.46 10.13 10.66
CA ARG A 889 -56.71 10.04 9.87
C ARG A 889 -56.48 9.77 8.39
N ILE A 890 -57.15 8.75 7.87
CA ILE A 890 -57.14 8.41 6.45
C ILE A 890 -58.58 8.49 5.90
N CYS A 891 -58.75 9.12 4.73
CA CYS A 891 -60.00 9.15 3.98
C CYS A 891 -59.84 8.41 2.64
N LEU A 892 -60.76 7.50 2.34
CA LEU A 892 -60.86 6.81 1.06
C LEU A 892 -62.06 7.34 0.28
N VAL A 893 -61.82 7.76 -0.96
CA VAL A 893 -62.83 8.33 -1.86
C VAL A 893 -63.02 7.39 -3.06
N PRO A 894 -64.10 6.59 -3.11
CA PRO A 894 -64.46 5.83 -4.30
C PRO A 894 -64.99 6.77 -5.38
N LEU A 895 -64.78 6.44 -6.65
CA LEU A 895 -65.16 7.27 -7.78
C LEU A 895 -65.80 6.38 -8.87
N ASP A 896 -67.11 6.52 -9.06
CA ASP A 896 -67.83 5.76 -10.07
C ASP A 896 -67.44 6.22 -11.48
N PHE A 897 -66.95 5.29 -12.31
CA PHE A 897 -66.50 5.54 -13.68
C PHE A 897 -67.19 4.61 -14.67
N GLU A 898 -67.77 5.17 -15.74
CA GLU A 898 -68.04 4.41 -16.97
C GLU A 898 -66.80 4.39 -17.86
N MET A 899 -66.27 3.20 -18.15
CA MET A 899 -65.14 3.02 -19.07
C MET A 899 -65.62 2.80 -20.51
N THR A 900 -64.85 3.28 -21.49
CA THR A 900 -65.05 3.05 -22.94
C THR A 900 -64.23 1.84 -23.42
N GLU A 901 -64.62 1.18 -24.50
CA GLU A 901 -64.02 -0.11 -24.92
C GLU A 901 -62.59 -0.04 -25.49
N THR A 902 -62.06 1.14 -25.84
CA THR A 902 -60.74 1.29 -26.48
C THR A 902 -59.65 1.80 -25.52
N PHE A 903 -58.44 1.26 -25.65
CA PHE A 903 -57.26 1.64 -24.87
C PHE A 903 -56.42 2.71 -25.59
N PRO A 904 -55.85 3.73 -24.90
CA PRO A 904 -56.03 4.02 -23.47
C PRO A 904 -57.43 4.57 -23.17
N TYR A 905 -58.04 4.04 -22.10
CA TYR A 905 -59.40 4.37 -21.69
C TYR A 905 -59.57 5.86 -21.38
N ARG A 906 -60.70 6.47 -21.81
CA ARG A 906 -61.02 7.89 -21.57
C ARG A 906 -62.33 8.06 -20.80
N LEU A 907 -62.36 9.08 -19.93
CA LEU A 907 -63.53 9.46 -19.13
C LEU A 907 -64.62 10.11 -20.00
N LYS A 908 -65.88 9.68 -19.86
CA LYS A 908 -67.02 10.27 -20.58
C LYS A 908 -67.42 11.66 -20.10
N ASN A 909 -67.41 11.93 -18.79
CA ASN A 909 -67.88 13.20 -18.20
C ASN A 909 -66.84 13.78 -17.23
N LYS A 910 -66.08 14.79 -17.67
CA LYS A 910 -64.94 15.34 -16.92
C LYS A 910 -65.35 16.28 -15.78
N ASP A 911 -66.41 17.06 -15.98
CA ASP A 911 -66.83 18.08 -15.02
C ASP A 911 -67.46 17.48 -13.76
N GLU A 912 -68.21 16.38 -13.91
CA GLU A 912 -68.81 15.65 -12.77
C GLU A 912 -67.74 15.02 -11.87
N VAL A 913 -66.71 14.40 -12.46
CA VAL A 913 -65.54 13.86 -11.74
C VAL A 913 -64.80 14.97 -11.01
N ARG A 914 -64.64 16.15 -11.64
CA ARG A 914 -64.02 17.32 -11.03
C ARG A 914 -64.75 17.79 -9.79
N ILE A 915 -66.08 17.93 -9.86
CA ILE A 915 -66.92 18.38 -8.75
C ILE A 915 -66.79 17.41 -7.55
N LYS A 916 -66.80 16.09 -7.79
CA LYS A 916 -66.60 15.09 -6.73
C LYS A 916 -65.23 15.15 -6.08
N ILE A 917 -64.15 15.37 -6.85
CA ILE A 917 -62.81 15.62 -6.28
C ILE A 917 -62.83 16.87 -5.38
N GLU A 918 -63.36 18.00 -5.89
CA GLU A 918 -63.38 19.28 -5.17
C GLU A 918 -64.17 19.16 -3.85
N GLN A 919 -65.34 18.52 -3.85
CA GLN A 919 -66.15 18.24 -2.65
C GLN A 919 -65.44 17.32 -1.63
N ALA A 920 -64.80 16.23 -2.10
CA ALA A 920 -64.07 15.32 -1.21
C ALA A 920 -62.89 16.00 -0.51
N LEU A 921 -62.23 16.93 -1.20
CA LEU A 921 -61.12 17.72 -0.64
C LEU A 921 -61.61 18.77 0.39
N GLU A 922 -62.79 19.36 0.21
CA GLU A 922 -63.42 20.21 1.23
C GLU A 922 -63.81 19.41 2.48
N LEU A 923 -64.41 18.23 2.30
CA LEU A 923 -64.77 17.33 3.40
C LEU A 923 -63.52 16.84 4.17
N ALA A 924 -62.46 16.46 3.46
CA ALA A 924 -61.19 16.10 4.10
C ALA A 924 -60.61 17.24 4.96
N LYS A 925 -60.69 18.49 4.49
CA LYS A 925 -60.30 19.68 5.28
C LYS A 925 -61.20 19.87 6.50
N LYS A 926 -62.52 19.76 6.33
CA LYS A 926 -63.51 19.87 7.41
C LYS A 926 -63.28 18.86 8.55
N TYR A 927 -62.96 17.61 8.21
CA TYR A 927 -62.74 16.52 9.19
C TYR A 927 -61.28 16.38 9.66
N LYS A 928 -60.37 17.25 9.19
CA LYS A 928 -58.92 17.25 9.52
C LYS A 928 -58.27 15.90 9.22
N VAL A 929 -58.50 15.41 8.01
CA VAL A 929 -57.87 14.20 7.46
C VAL A 929 -56.38 14.46 7.23
N ASP A 930 -55.52 13.50 7.57
CA ASP A 930 -54.06 13.60 7.35
C ASP A 930 -53.65 13.06 5.96
N ILE A 931 -54.33 12.00 5.50
CA ILE A 931 -54.09 11.34 4.20
C ILE A 931 -55.42 11.10 3.46
N ILE A 932 -55.52 11.50 2.19
CA ILE A 932 -56.64 11.16 1.31
C ILE A 932 -56.17 10.36 0.10
N CYS A 933 -56.92 9.31 -0.25
CA CYS A 933 -56.61 8.43 -1.38
C CYS A 933 -57.73 8.47 -2.42
N PHE A 934 -57.36 8.62 -3.69
CA PHE A 934 -58.24 8.51 -4.85
C PHE A 934 -57.85 7.26 -5.66
N PRO A 935 -58.45 6.08 -5.38
CA PRO A 935 -57.94 4.79 -5.87
C PRO A 935 -58.07 4.62 -7.38
N GLU A 936 -59.20 5.06 -7.93
CA GLU A 936 -59.66 4.69 -9.27
C GLU A 936 -59.37 5.77 -10.33
N LEU A 937 -58.87 6.95 -9.92
CA LEU A 937 -58.75 8.10 -10.82
C LEU A 937 -57.49 8.01 -11.70
N SER A 938 -57.68 7.77 -12.99
CA SER A 938 -56.66 7.92 -14.03
C SER A 938 -56.56 9.38 -14.46
N PHE A 939 -55.60 10.10 -13.87
CA PHE A 939 -55.50 11.56 -13.96
C PHE A 939 -55.00 12.05 -15.33
N GLU A 940 -55.86 12.70 -16.13
CA GLU A 940 -55.36 13.76 -17.02
C GLU A 940 -54.69 14.86 -16.20
N GLN A 941 -53.67 15.53 -16.76
CA GLN A 941 -52.87 16.54 -16.03
C GLN A 941 -53.71 17.69 -15.44
N GLU A 942 -54.89 17.97 -15.97
CA GLU A 942 -55.76 19.04 -15.49
C GLU A 942 -56.30 18.79 -14.07
N PHE A 943 -56.69 17.55 -13.73
CA PHE A 943 -57.17 17.21 -12.39
C PHE A 943 -56.04 17.26 -11.34
N ILE A 944 -54.80 16.95 -11.74
CA ILE A 944 -53.62 17.08 -10.87
C ILE A 944 -53.46 18.55 -10.43
N LYS A 945 -53.66 19.52 -11.33
CA LYS A 945 -53.59 20.96 -11.03
C LYS A 945 -54.69 21.46 -10.09
N VAL A 946 -55.78 20.71 -9.91
CA VAL A 946 -56.81 20.99 -8.89
C VAL A 946 -56.28 20.56 -7.52
N VAL A 947 -55.69 19.37 -7.45
CA VAL A 947 -55.15 18.73 -6.24
C VAL A 947 -53.87 19.42 -5.73
N GLU A 948 -52.99 19.89 -6.62
CA GLU A 948 -51.76 20.64 -6.31
C GLU A 948 -51.99 21.94 -5.53
N LYS A 949 -53.22 22.46 -5.48
CA LYS A 949 -53.56 23.69 -4.72
C LYS A 949 -53.76 23.46 -3.22
N ILE A 950 -53.52 22.24 -2.72
CA ILE A 950 -53.78 21.86 -1.33
C ILE A 950 -52.48 21.59 -0.58
N ASN A 951 -52.36 22.30 0.55
CA ASN A 951 -51.27 22.16 1.50
C ASN A 951 -51.76 21.51 2.80
N ASP A 952 -50.80 21.01 3.59
CA ASP A 952 -50.98 20.35 4.89
C ASP A 952 -51.67 18.97 4.86
N MET A 953 -51.79 18.34 3.68
CA MET A 953 -52.30 16.97 3.50
C MET A 953 -51.41 16.15 2.56
N ILE A 954 -51.42 14.84 2.75
CA ILE A 954 -50.83 13.87 1.81
C ILE A 954 -51.96 13.33 0.93
N ILE A 955 -51.78 13.43 -0.38
CA ILE A 955 -52.78 13.01 -1.37
C ILE A 955 -52.14 11.91 -2.22
N ILE A 956 -52.75 10.72 -2.23
CA ILE A 956 -52.27 9.59 -3.00
C ILE A 956 -53.21 9.38 -4.20
N CYS A 957 -52.66 9.57 -5.39
CA CYS A 957 -53.37 9.52 -6.66
C CYS A 957 -53.22 8.15 -7.34
N GLY A 958 -54.30 7.71 -7.98
CA GLY A 958 -54.33 6.59 -8.92
C GLY A 958 -53.34 6.73 -10.09
N SER A 959 -53.31 5.69 -10.93
CA SER A 959 -52.22 5.46 -11.88
C SER A 959 -52.52 6.05 -13.27
N TYR A 960 -51.56 6.78 -13.85
CA TYR A 960 -51.64 7.45 -15.16
C TYR A 960 -50.73 6.81 -16.20
N TYR A 961 -51.20 6.66 -17.44
CA TYR A 961 -50.38 6.21 -18.57
C TYR A 961 -49.71 7.40 -19.27
N ASN A 962 -48.37 7.40 -19.33
CA ASN A 962 -47.62 8.32 -20.20
C ASN A 962 -47.65 7.86 -21.66
N ASP A 963 -47.23 8.73 -22.58
CA ASP A 963 -47.15 8.42 -24.03
C ASP A 963 -46.27 7.20 -24.35
N ASP A 964 -45.33 6.84 -23.46
CA ASP A 964 -44.49 5.62 -23.53
C ASP A 964 -45.14 4.37 -22.88
N TYR A 965 -46.46 4.36 -22.68
CA TYR A 965 -47.26 3.24 -22.12
C TYR A 965 -46.96 2.81 -20.66
N PHE A 966 -46.06 3.49 -19.95
CA PHE A 966 -45.81 3.22 -18.51
C PHE A 966 -46.89 3.80 -17.61
N ASN A 967 -47.28 3.03 -16.58
CA ASN A 967 -48.29 3.41 -15.62
C ASN A 967 -47.65 4.01 -14.34
N ILE A 968 -47.91 5.28 -14.07
CA ILE A 968 -47.25 6.11 -13.04
C ILE A 968 -48.30 6.72 -12.11
N SER A 969 -48.21 6.42 -10.83
CA SER A 969 -49.00 7.07 -9.78
C SER A 969 -48.26 8.27 -9.20
N TYR A 970 -48.96 9.10 -8.42
CA TYR A 970 -48.37 10.27 -7.78
C TYR A 970 -48.73 10.35 -6.31
N VAL A 971 -47.75 10.74 -5.49
CA VAL A 971 -47.97 11.29 -4.16
C VAL A 971 -47.86 12.81 -4.28
N ILE A 972 -48.84 13.54 -3.78
CA ILE A 972 -48.82 15.00 -3.73
C ILE A 972 -48.80 15.42 -2.27
N TYR A 973 -47.83 16.27 -1.91
CA TYR A 973 -47.68 16.82 -0.57
C TYR A 973 -47.25 18.28 -0.63
N ASN A 974 -47.98 19.17 0.05
CA ASN A 974 -47.79 20.62 0.01
C ASN A 974 -47.63 21.17 -1.43
N GLY A 975 -48.56 20.76 -2.31
CA GLY A 975 -48.56 21.12 -3.73
C GLY A 975 -47.41 20.55 -4.58
N ASN A 976 -46.47 19.80 -4.00
CA ASN A 976 -45.37 19.18 -4.75
C ASN A 976 -45.72 17.75 -5.15
N LYS A 977 -45.44 17.42 -6.42
CA LYS A 977 -45.80 16.16 -7.08
C LYS A 977 -44.62 15.19 -7.13
N TYR A 978 -44.80 13.98 -6.63
CA TYR A 978 -43.78 12.91 -6.59
C TYR A 978 -44.23 11.69 -7.41
N PRO A 979 -43.58 11.37 -8.55
CA PRO A 979 -43.92 10.20 -9.36
C PRO A 979 -43.54 8.89 -8.66
N VAL A 980 -44.40 7.88 -8.80
CA VAL A 980 -44.21 6.52 -8.30
C VAL A 980 -44.54 5.55 -9.46
N GLN A 981 -43.56 4.79 -9.93
CA GLN A 981 -43.76 3.83 -11.02
C GLN A 981 -44.48 2.56 -10.54
N LYS A 982 -45.44 2.08 -11.35
CA LYS A 982 -46.05 0.76 -11.17
C LYS A 982 -45.22 -0.32 -11.88
N ILE A 983 -44.92 -1.42 -11.20
CA ILE A 983 -44.28 -2.60 -11.80
C ILE A 983 -45.38 -3.60 -12.16
N ASN A 984 -45.44 -4.02 -13.42
CA ASN A 984 -46.51 -4.90 -13.93
C ASN A 984 -45.92 -6.21 -14.49
N PRO A 985 -46.39 -7.41 -14.09
CA PRO A 985 -46.04 -8.67 -14.72
C PRO A 985 -47.20 -9.19 -15.58
N SER A 986 -47.13 -8.99 -16.90
CA SER A 986 -48.15 -9.53 -17.81
C SER A 986 -47.87 -10.98 -18.22
N PRO A 987 -48.87 -11.89 -18.21
CA PRO A 987 -48.73 -13.26 -18.67
C PRO A 987 -49.26 -13.46 -20.11
N ASN A 988 -48.40 -13.94 -21.01
CA ASN A 988 -48.64 -15.02 -22.00
C ASN A 988 -47.80 -14.89 -23.29
N ARG A 989 -47.38 -16.07 -23.78
CA ARG A 989 -46.75 -16.39 -25.07
C ARG A 989 -45.24 -16.14 -25.22
N GLU A 990 -44.69 -16.97 -26.08
CA GLU A 990 -43.26 -17.29 -26.23
C GLU A 990 -42.66 -16.47 -27.38
N ASP A 991 -42.26 -15.24 -27.09
CA ASP A 991 -41.33 -14.48 -27.94
C ASP A 991 -40.62 -13.39 -27.11
N TYR A 992 -39.67 -12.71 -27.76
CA TYR A 992 -38.77 -11.64 -27.29
C TYR A 992 -39.05 -10.94 -25.94
N ILE A 993 -37.99 -10.73 -25.14
CA ILE A 993 -38.07 -9.92 -23.91
C ILE A 993 -37.90 -8.44 -24.24
N GLU A 994 -39.03 -7.77 -24.48
CA GLU A 994 -39.18 -6.31 -24.51
C GLU A 994 -39.40 -5.70 -23.09
N PRO A 995 -39.39 -4.37 -22.94
CA PRO A 995 -39.61 -3.69 -21.66
C PRO A 995 -40.97 -4.06 -21.04
N GLY A 996 -40.96 -4.66 -19.84
CA GLY A 996 -42.20 -5.06 -19.15
C GLY A 996 -42.23 -6.43 -18.47
N LYS A 997 -41.09 -7.14 -18.33
CA LYS A 997 -41.01 -8.31 -17.44
C LYS A 997 -40.60 -7.88 -16.03
N GLY A 998 -41.56 -8.00 -15.10
CA GLY A 998 -41.46 -7.58 -13.70
C GLY A 998 -40.50 -8.42 -12.81
N MET A 999 -40.60 -8.16 -11.50
CA MET A 999 -39.59 -8.51 -10.49
C MET A 999 -39.07 -9.96 -10.53
N LYS A 1000 -37.75 -10.10 -10.52
CA LYS A 1000 -37.03 -11.34 -10.24
C LYS A 1000 -36.71 -11.46 -8.75
N LYS A 1001 -36.46 -12.71 -8.31
CA LYS A 1001 -36.01 -13.03 -6.95
C LYS A 1001 -34.64 -12.39 -6.67
N GLY A 1002 -34.65 -11.23 -6.02
CA GLY A 1002 -33.45 -10.45 -5.67
C GLY A 1002 -33.55 -8.95 -5.98
N ASP A 1003 -34.57 -8.53 -6.73
CA ASP A 1003 -34.75 -7.13 -7.09
C ASP A 1003 -35.14 -6.29 -5.85
N LYS A 1004 -34.40 -5.20 -5.61
CA LYS A 1004 -34.61 -4.33 -4.44
C LYS A 1004 -35.81 -3.42 -4.63
N ILE A 1005 -36.72 -3.42 -3.65
CA ILE A 1005 -37.74 -2.38 -3.52
C ILE A 1005 -37.09 -1.14 -2.92
N HIS A 1006 -37.22 0.01 -3.57
CA HIS A 1006 -36.74 1.28 -3.04
C HIS A 1006 -37.76 1.87 -2.05
N ILE A 1007 -37.36 1.92 -0.77
CA ILE A 1007 -38.11 2.58 0.30
C ILE A 1007 -37.39 3.88 0.63
N PHE A 1008 -38.10 5.01 0.58
CA PHE A 1008 -37.52 6.32 0.87
C PHE A 1008 -37.43 6.56 2.38
N VAL A 1009 -36.20 6.70 2.89
CA VAL A 1009 -35.88 7.01 4.28
C VAL A 1009 -34.76 8.05 4.30
N SER A 1010 -34.89 9.08 5.14
CA SER A 1010 -33.82 10.05 5.42
C SER A 1010 -33.14 9.72 6.75
N GLU A 1011 -31.87 10.10 6.89
CA GLU A 1011 -31.00 9.75 8.03
C GLU A 1011 -31.45 10.33 9.38
N ASN A 1012 -32.34 11.34 9.37
CA ASN A 1012 -33.03 11.80 10.58
C ASN A 1012 -34.44 11.17 10.69
N LEU A 1013 -34.54 10.23 11.64
CA LEU A 1013 -35.62 9.25 11.86
C LEU A 1013 -37.01 9.81 12.26
N GLU A 1014 -37.70 10.57 11.39
CA GLU A 1014 -39.11 10.99 11.65
C GLU A 1014 -40.14 10.85 10.51
N LEU A 1015 -39.78 10.49 9.27
CA LEU A 1015 -40.76 10.26 8.18
C LEU A 1015 -40.43 9.02 7.34
N ARG A 1016 -41.46 8.20 7.05
CA ARG A 1016 -41.41 7.07 6.10
C ARG A 1016 -42.77 6.89 5.42
N PHE A 1017 -42.74 6.64 4.11
CA PHE A 1017 -43.89 6.14 3.36
C PHE A 1017 -43.45 4.99 2.47
N SER A 1018 -44.28 3.94 2.45
CA SER A 1018 -44.18 2.80 1.56
C SER A 1018 -45.57 2.58 0.97
N ILE A 1019 -45.70 2.63 -0.35
CA ILE A 1019 -46.97 2.45 -1.06
C ILE A 1019 -46.76 1.35 -2.10
N LEU A 1020 -47.65 0.36 -2.14
CA LEU A 1020 -47.63 -0.70 -3.13
C LEU A 1020 -48.92 -0.65 -3.94
N ILE A 1021 -48.79 -0.61 -5.26
CA ILE A 1021 -49.91 -0.43 -6.20
C ILE A 1021 -50.04 -1.72 -7.01
N CYS A 1022 -51.28 -2.22 -7.13
CA CYS A 1022 -51.54 -3.65 -7.28
C CYS A 1022 -50.89 -4.34 -8.50
N ILE A 1023 -50.38 -5.56 -8.26
CA ILE A 1023 -49.78 -6.50 -9.21
C ILE A 1023 -50.83 -7.55 -9.62
N ASP A 1024 -50.80 -8.00 -10.88
CA ASP A 1024 -51.66 -9.09 -11.36
C ASP A 1024 -51.20 -10.45 -10.82
N PHE A 1025 -52.11 -11.24 -10.24
CA PHE A 1025 -51.77 -12.43 -9.45
C PHE A 1025 -51.60 -13.69 -10.31
N TYR A 1026 -50.39 -13.90 -10.85
CA TYR A 1026 -50.01 -15.15 -11.55
C TYR A 1026 -48.65 -15.73 -11.08
N ARG A 1027 -48.63 -16.33 -9.87
CA ARG A 1027 -47.80 -17.48 -9.38
C ARG A 1027 -47.50 -17.43 -7.86
N GLU A 1028 -47.35 -18.62 -7.27
CA GLU A 1028 -47.55 -18.90 -5.83
C GLU A 1028 -46.40 -18.57 -4.84
N TYR A 1029 -45.43 -17.72 -5.19
CA TYR A 1029 -44.26 -17.48 -4.32
C TYR A 1029 -43.92 -16.00 -4.08
N LEU A 1030 -44.75 -15.35 -3.26
CA LEU A 1030 -44.40 -14.08 -2.60
C LEU A 1030 -43.76 -14.33 -1.24
N LYS A 1031 -42.42 -14.30 -1.17
CA LYS A 1031 -41.72 -14.01 0.09
C LYS A 1031 -41.73 -12.50 0.31
N ILE A 1032 -42.49 -12.04 1.29
CA ILE A 1032 -42.29 -10.68 1.82
C ILE A 1032 -40.93 -10.64 2.51
N PHE A 1033 -40.13 -9.62 2.20
CA PHE A 1033 -38.85 -9.40 2.85
C PHE A 1033 -39.06 -8.69 4.19
N ASP A 1034 -38.71 -9.36 5.28
CA ASP A 1034 -38.51 -8.71 6.57
C ASP A 1034 -37.33 -7.75 6.49
N TYR A 1035 -37.54 -6.51 6.93
CA TYR A 1035 -36.47 -5.55 7.18
C TYR A 1035 -36.76 -4.76 8.45
N GLU A 1036 -36.16 -5.18 9.57
CA GLU A 1036 -36.09 -4.36 10.78
C GLU A 1036 -35.12 -3.19 10.56
N PHE A 1037 -35.51 -1.99 10.97
CA PHE A 1037 -34.63 -0.83 10.95
C PHE A 1037 -34.83 0.01 12.21
N ASN A 1038 -33.93 -0.18 13.18
CA ASN A 1038 -33.75 0.64 14.39
C ASN A 1038 -35.00 0.88 15.27
N GLY A 1039 -35.79 -0.17 15.54
CA GLY A 1039 -36.68 -0.23 16.72
C GLY A 1039 -37.83 0.79 16.86
N LYS A 1040 -38.09 1.64 15.85
CA LYS A 1040 -39.18 2.62 15.88
C LYS A 1040 -40.43 2.11 15.13
N LYS A 1041 -41.62 2.26 15.74
CA LYS A 1041 -42.92 1.93 15.12
C LYS A 1041 -43.35 3.02 14.14
N GLY A 1042 -43.74 2.63 12.93
CA GLY A 1042 -44.31 3.49 11.88
C GLY A 1042 -44.99 2.62 10.80
N VAL A 1043 -45.99 3.17 10.09
CA VAL A 1043 -46.82 2.42 9.13
C VAL A 1043 -46.02 2.12 7.86
N ASN A 1044 -46.01 0.85 7.42
CA ASN A 1044 -45.02 0.37 6.47
C ASN A 1044 -45.59 -0.09 5.10
N LEU A 1045 -46.90 0.04 4.82
CA LEU A 1045 -47.53 -0.24 3.51
C LEU A 1045 -48.98 0.29 3.45
N ILE A 1046 -49.37 0.91 2.32
CA ILE A 1046 -50.76 1.16 1.91
C ILE A 1046 -51.00 0.53 0.53
N PHE A 1047 -52.10 -0.20 0.39
CA PHE A 1047 -52.58 -0.79 -0.87
C PHE A 1047 -53.67 0.07 -1.52
N ILE A 1048 -53.63 0.16 -2.84
CA ILE A 1048 -54.68 0.77 -3.67
C ILE A 1048 -55.16 -0.27 -4.71
N PRO A 1049 -56.45 -0.68 -4.70
CA PRO A 1049 -56.97 -1.65 -5.66
C PRO A 1049 -57.10 -1.03 -7.06
N SER A 1050 -56.91 -1.85 -8.09
CA SER A 1050 -57.07 -1.49 -9.51
C SER A 1050 -58.41 -1.99 -10.03
N TYR A 1051 -59.08 -1.21 -10.88
CA TYR A 1051 -60.32 -1.60 -11.55
C TYR A 1051 -60.04 -2.67 -12.61
N ASN A 1052 -60.68 -3.84 -12.52
CA ASN A 1052 -60.79 -4.82 -13.60
C ASN A 1052 -61.98 -5.75 -13.32
N ASP A 1053 -63.07 -5.61 -14.07
CA ASP A 1053 -64.34 -6.31 -13.79
C ASP A 1053 -64.39 -7.76 -14.32
N ASN A 1054 -63.29 -8.28 -14.89
CA ASN A 1054 -63.18 -9.68 -15.33
C ASN A 1054 -62.88 -10.66 -14.18
N SER A 1055 -63.80 -10.78 -13.21
CA SER A 1055 -63.72 -11.78 -12.12
C SER A 1055 -63.62 -13.23 -12.62
N ASP A 1056 -64.18 -13.53 -13.79
CA ASP A 1056 -64.30 -14.88 -14.34
C ASP A 1056 -62.96 -15.53 -14.72
N ARG A 1057 -61.90 -14.75 -14.97
CA ARG A 1057 -60.56 -15.32 -15.19
C ARG A 1057 -59.87 -15.71 -13.89
N PHE A 1058 -60.22 -15.08 -12.77
CA PHE A 1058 -59.65 -15.42 -11.45
C PHE A 1058 -60.15 -16.78 -10.94
N GLN A 1059 -61.33 -17.22 -11.37
CA GLN A 1059 -61.93 -18.50 -10.96
C GLN A 1059 -61.52 -19.71 -11.82
N ARG A 1060 -60.94 -19.55 -13.02
CA ARG A 1060 -60.76 -20.65 -13.99
C ARG A 1060 -59.31 -21.15 -14.20
N SER A 1061 -58.34 -20.72 -13.39
CA SER A 1061 -56.96 -21.23 -13.44
C SER A 1061 -56.42 -21.77 -12.12
N CYS A 1062 -57.28 -21.96 -11.12
CA CYS A 1062 -56.94 -22.58 -9.82
C CYS A 1062 -58.01 -23.61 -9.42
N ASP A 1063 -58.27 -24.59 -10.28
CA ASP A 1063 -59.01 -25.79 -9.87
C ASP A 1063 -58.07 -26.78 -9.15
N VAL A 1064 -58.59 -27.41 -8.10
CA VAL A 1064 -57.94 -28.34 -7.14
C VAL A 1064 -57.11 -27.63 -6.04
N PHE A 1065 -57.76 -27.48 -4.87
CA PHE A 1065 -57.28 -26.95 -3.57
C PHE A 1065 -57.19 -25.43 -3.34
N CYS A 1066 -58.32 -24.72 -3.43
CA CYS A 1066 -58.52 -23.42 -2.73
C CYS A 1066 -60.01 -23.14 -2.40
N GLU A 1067 -60.64 -24.00 -1.59
CA GLU A 1067 -61.95 -23.65 -1.00
C GLU A 1067 -61.79 -22.67 0.17
N ASN A 1068 -62.68 -21.67 0.23
CA ASN A 1068 -62.92 -20.77 1.38
C ASN A 1068 -61.86 -19.72 1.76
N PHE A 1069 -61.64 -18.71 0.91
CA PHE A 1069 -61.30 -17.36 1.39
C PHE A 1069 -62.26 -16.29 0.85
N THR A 1070 -63.00 -15.65 1.76
CA THR A 1070 -63.56 -14.31 1.54
C THR A 1070 -62.58 -13.28 2.13
N SER A 1071 -62.26 -12.23 1.38
CA SER A 1071 -61.13 -11.34 1.68
C SER A 1071 -61.38 -10.44 2.91
N ASP A 1072 -60.64 -10.66 4.00
CA ASP A 1072 -60.62 -9.81 5.20
C ASP A 1072 -59.20 -9.73 5.82
N VAL A 1073 -58.37 -8.81 5.31
CA VAL A 1073 -57.00 -8.44 5.76
C VAL A 1073 -56.03 -9.62 5.93
N ILE A 1074 -55.14 -9.81 4.95
CA ILE A 1074 -54.08 -10.83 5.00
C ILE A 1074 -53.01 -10.44 6.02
N LYS A 1075 -52.85 -11.25 7.08
CA LYS A 1075 -51.67 -11.24 7.94
C LYS A 1075 -50.61 -12.13 7.28
N VAL A 1076 -49.49 -11.55 6.85
CA VAL A 1076 -48.40 -12.33 6.23
C VAL A 1076 -47.46 -12.84 7.31
N SER A 1077 -47.34 -14.17 7.40
CA SER A 1077 -46.55 -14.87 8.40
C SER A 1077 -45.05 -14.68 8.20
N ASN A 1078 -44.54 -13.55 8.71
CA ASN A 1078 -43.25 -13.37 9.40
C ASN A 1078 -42.95 -11.88 9.65
N ALA A 1079 -43.64 -10.97 8.95
CA ALA A 1079 -43.41 -9.54 9.01
C ALA A 1079 -43.49 -8.98 10.45
N LYS A 1080 -42.36 -8.50 10.98
CA LYS A 1080 -42.31 -7.77 12.27
C LYS A 1080 -42.91 -6.35 12.24
N SER A 1081 -43.39 -5.88 11.08
CA SER A 1081 -43.91 -4.52 10.89
C SER A 1081 -45.36 -4.46 10.42
N LEU A 1082 -46.03 -3.37 10.77
CA LEU A 1082 -47.48 -3.19 10.70
C LEU A 1082 -47.95 -2.87 9.29
N THR A 1083 -48.88 -3.69 8.78
CA THR A 1083 -49.44 -3.62 7.43
C THR A 1083 -50.97 -3.60 7.49
N CYS A 1084 -51.61 -2.67 6.79
CA CYS A 1084 -53.07 -2.63 6.63
C CYS A 1084 -53.43 -2.68 5.14
N VAL A 1085 -54.52 -3.39 4.81
CA VAL A 1085 -54.98 -3.61 3.44
C VAL A 1085 -56.45 -3.22 3.34
N TYR A 1086 -56.80 -2.41 2.33
CA TYR A 1086 -58.17 -2.04 1.99
C TYR A 1086 -58.46 -2.34 0.52
N GLY A 1087 -59.67 -2.83 0.23
CA GLY A 1087 -60.14 -3.21 -1.11
C GLY A 1087 -61.55 -2.70 -1.38
N ARG A 1088 -62.05 -2.90 -2.61
CA ARG A 1088 -63.31 -2.32 -3.16
C ARG A 1088 -64.52 -2.50 -2.23
N ALA A 1089 -65.40 -1.51 -2.22
CA ALA A 1089 -66.56 -1.45 -1.32
C ALA A 1089 -67.60 -2.55 -1.60
N HIS A 1090 -67.51 -3.67 -0.87
CA HIS A 1090 -68.62 -4.64 -0.78
C HIS A 1090 -69.56 -4.23 0.36
N LYS A 1091 -70.89 -4.22 0.15
CA LYS A 1091 -71.89 -3.86 1.19
C LYS A 1091 -71.73 -4.66 2.50
N ASN A 1092 -71.18 -5.86 2.42
CA ASN A 1092 -70.87 -6.72 3.58
C ASN A 1092 -69.66 -6.25 4.41
N LEU A 1093 -68.67 -5.56 3.83
CA LEU A 1093 -67.48 -5.09 4.55
C LEU A 1093 -67.84 -3.97 5.53
N ILE A 1094 -68.63 -2.98 5.09
CA ILE A 1094 -69.13 -1.91 5.97
C ILE A 1094 -69.97 -2.50 7.11
N SER A 1095 -70.81 -3.50 6.82
CA SER A 1095 -71.59 -4.24 7.82
C SER A 1095 -70.73 -5.00 8.84
N ARG A 1096 -69.65 -5.67 8.41
CA ARG A 1096 -68.70 -6.38 9.29
C ARG A 1096 -67.87 -5.40 10.14
N LEU A 1097 -67.35 -4.33 9.54
CA LEU A 1097 -66.53 -3.34 10.25
C LEU A 1097 -67.34 -2.49 11.24
N LYS A 1098 -68.64 -2.21 10.98
CA LYS A 1098 -69.53 -1.60 11.99
C LYS A 1098 -69.81 -2.53 13.18
N LYS A 1099 -69.62 -3.86 13.05
CA LYS A 1099 -69.81 -4.84 14.14
C LYS A 1099 -68.54 -5.14 14.96
N GLY A 1100 -67.35 -5.14 14.35
CA GLY A 1100 -66.10 -5.52 15.01
C GLY A 1100 -65.25 -4.32 15.45
N LYS A 1101 -65.29 -3.94 16.74
CA LYS A 1101 -64.51 -2.81 17.28
C LYS A 1101 -63.03 -3.11 17.61
N TYR A 1102 -62.61 -4.37 17.62
CA TYR A 1102 -61.24 -4.80 17.97
C TYR A 1102 -60.85 -6.09 17.22
N ARG A 1103 -59.57 -6.24 16.86
CA ARG A 1103 -58.90 -7.54 16.57
C ARG A 1103 -57.74 -7.70 17.57
N THR A 1104 -57.70 -8.80 18.30
CA THR A 1104 -56.85 -8.98 19.50
C THR A 1104 -55.36 -9.23 19.25
N ASN A 1105 -54.94 -9.50 18.01
CA ASN A 1105 -53.61 -10.07 17.73
C ASN A 1105 -52.62 -9.12 17.03
N ASP A 1106 -53.00 -7.85 16.80
CA ASP A 1106 -52.23 -6.91 15.96
C ASP A 1106 -51.92 -5.55 16.63
N ASN A 1107 -52.30 -5.35 17.90
CA ASN A 1107 -52.01 -4.15 18.71
C ASN A 1107 -52.50 -2.78 18.19
N PHE A 1108 -53.51 -2.76 17.30
CA PHE A 1108 -54.11 -1.53 16.76
C PHE A 1108 -55.61 -1.44 17.05
N GLN A 1109 -56.08 -0.21 17.29
CA GLN A 1109 -57.50 0.13 17.32
C GLN A 1109 -57.81 1.05 16.14
N PHE A 1110 -58.98 0.88 15.54
CA PHE A 1110 -59.50 1.74 14.48
C PHE A 1110 -60.93 2.19 14.78
N LYS A 1111 -61.28 3.39 14.32
CA LYS A 1111 -62.65 3.90 14.40
C LYS A 1111 -63.11 4.40 13.04
N LEU A 1112 -64.24 3.86 12.57
CA LEU A 1112 -64.93 4.33 11.38
C LEU A 1112 -65.79 5.56 11.72
N CYS A 1113 -65.66 6.58 10.90
CA CYS A 1113 -66.47 7.79 10.93
C CYS A 1113 -67.21 7.93 9.59
N GLU A 1114 -68.53 8.04 9.66
CA GLU A 1114 -69.42 8.10 8.50
C GLU A 1114 -69.62 9.57 8.11
N ALA A 1115 -69.23 9.92 6.87
CA ALA A 1115 -69.28 11.29 6.36
C ALA A 1115 -70.20 11.38 5.13
N ILE A 1116 -71.48 11.64 5.40
CA ILE A 1116 -72.54 12.17 4.52
C ILE A 1116 -72.66 11.52 3.11
N ASP A 1117 -73.69 10.66 2.96
CA ASP A 1117 -74.45 10.22 1.78
C ASP A 1117 -73.76 9.79 0.46
N GLU A 1118 -72.57 10.27 0.10
CA GLU A 1118 -71.78 9.80 -1.06
C GLU A 1118 -70.50 9.05 -0.62
N MET A 1119 -70.70 7.95 0.12
CA MET A 1119 -69.73 6.87 0.43
C MET A 1119 -68.24 7.22 0.63
N MET A 1120 -67.92 8.30 1.35
CA MET A 1120 -66.55 8.55 1.82
C MET A 1120 -66.27 7.82 3.14
N LEU A 1121 -65.14 7.11 3.21
CA LEU A 1121 -64.77 6.30 4.39
C LEU A 1121 -63.62 6.97 5.17
N ILE A 1122 -63.89 7.46 6.38
CA ILE A 1122 -62.86 8.05 7.26
C ILE A 1122 -62.49 7.06 8.38
N VAL A 1123 -61.19 6.85 8.58
CA VAL A 1123 -60.62 5.91 9.56
C VAL A 1123 -59.61 6.63 10.48
N ASP A 1124 -59.83 6.57 11.80
CA ASP A 1124 -58.84 6.91 12.84
C ASP A 1124 -57.97 5.69 13.17
N LEU A 1125 -56.64 5.82 13.26
CA LEU A 1125 -55.70 4.75 13.65
C LEU A 1125 -54.83 5.14 14.87
N TYR A 1126 -54.81 4.34 15.94
CA TYR A 1126 -54.14 4.63 17.23
C TYR A 1126 -52.94 3.69 17.54
N SER A 1127 -51.95 4.14 18.33
CA SER A 1127 -50.75 3.35 18.70
C SER A 1127 -50.44 3.34 20.22
N LEU A 1128 -50.05 2.19 20.78
CA LEU A 1128 -49.58 2.04 22.18
C LEU A 1128 -48.15 1.42 22.28
N PRO A 1129 -47.35 1.76 23.31
CA PRO A 1129 -46.00 1.22 23.57
C PRO A 1129 -46.02 -0.08 24.38
N VAL A 1130 -44.98 -0.92 24.23
CA VAL A 1130 -44.77 -2.18 25.00
C VAL A 1130 -43.25 -2.40 25.16
N GLU A 1131 -42.81 -2.87 26.34
CA GLU A 1131 -41.41 -3.15 26.70
C GLU A 1131 -40.94 -4.57 26.30
N ILE A 1132 -39.61 -4.80 26.31
CA ILE A 1132 -38.95 -6.01 25.77
C ILE A 1132 -38.21 -6.79 26.87
N PRO A 1133 -38.42 -8.11 27.03
CA PRO A 1133 -37.56 -9.00 27.83
C PRO A 1133 -36.38 -9.59 27.03
N THR A 1134 -35.29 -9.90 27.74
CA THR A 1134 -33.99 -10.39 27.21
C THR A 1134 -33.93 -11.90 26.87
N PRO A 1135 -32.94 -12.35 26.08
CA PRO A 1135 -32.86 -13.73 25.57
C PRO A 1135 -32.24 -14.75 26.55
N LEU A 1136 -32.50 -16.04 26.30
CA LEU A 1136 -31.91 -17.21 26.99
C LEU A 1136 -31.51 -18.31 25.99
N ASP A 1137 -30.60 -19.18 26.41
CA ASP A 1137 -29.69 -19.96 25.56
C ASP A 1137 -30.30 -21.06 24.66
N SER A 1138 -29.52 -21.41 23.64
CA SER A 1138 -29.77 -22.49 22.68
C SER A 1138 -29.46 -23.88 23.23
N PHE A 1139 -30.33 -24.86 22.93
CA PHE A 1139 -29.96 -26.28 22.87
C PHE A 1139 -30.56 -26.96 21.63
N SER A 1140 -29.77 -27.81 20.98
CA SER A 1140 -30.05 -28.45 19.68
C SER A 1140 -30.69 -29.83 19.82
N ARG A 1141 -31.52 -30.26 18.84
CA ARG A 1141 -31.67 -31.70 18.50
C ARG A 1141 -31.96 -31.95 17.01
N ILE A 1142 -31.33 -33.02 16.51
CA ILE A 1142 -31.49 -33.77 15.24
C ILE A 1142 -30.72 -33.24 14.01
N LEU A 1143 -29.99 -34.19 13.42
CA LEU A 1143 -29.06 -34.13 12.28
C LEU A 1143 -29.20 -35.50 11.58
N ILE A 1144 -29.23 -35.58 10.24
CA ILE A 1144 -29.37 -36.87 9.52
C ILE A 1144 -28.33 -36.98 8.39
N PHE A 1145 -27.72 -38.16 8.29
CA PHE A 1145 -26.67 -38.53 7.33
C PHE A 1145 -27.21 -39.45 6.21
N GLY A 1146 -26.89 -39.14 4.95
CA GLY A 1146 -27.06 -40.05 3.79
C GLY A 1146 -27.97 -39.50 2.68
N ARG A 1147 -27.79 -40.02 1.45
CA ARG A 1147 -28.63 -39.70 0.29
C ARG A 1147 -29.75 -40.73 0.14
N TYR A 1148 -30.89 -40.27 -0.36
CA TYR A 1148 -32.08 -41.10 -0.61
C TYR A 1148 -32.67 -40.76 -1.98
N ALA A 1149 -33.26 -41.75 -2.64
CA ALA A 1149 -34.07 -41.59 -3.85
C ALA A 1149 -35.54 -41.88 -3.53
N TYR A 1150 -36.45 -41.26 -4.27
CA TYR A 1150 -37.89 -41.47 -4.12
C TYR A 1150 -38.44 -42.17 -5.36
N SER A 1151 -38.98 -43.37 -5.17
CA SER A 1151 -39.63 -44.16 -6.24
C SER A 1151 -40.66 -45.09 -5.62
N ASN A 1152 -41.74 -45.39 -6.36
CA ASN A 1152 -42.86 -46.23 -5.88
C ASN A 1152 -43.41 -45.78 -4.52
N ASP A 1153 -43.58 -44.46 -4.36
CA ASP A 1153 -44.12 -43.76 -3.19
C ASP A 1153 -43.43 -44.02 -1.84
N ARG A 1154 -42.15 -44.44 -1.84
CA ARG A 1154 -41.31 -44.52 -0.64
C ARG A 1154 -39.91 -43.95 -0.90
N TRP A 1155 -39.28 -43.46 0.17
CA TRP A 1155 -37.88 -43.04 0.15
C TRP A 1155 -36.97 -44.24 0.41
N GLU A 1156 -36.15 -44.60 -0.56
CA GLU A 1156 -35.12 -45.64 -0.43
C GLU A 1156 -33.74 -45.01 -0.28
N LYS A 1157 -32.90 -45.61 0.55
CA LYS A 1157 -31.55 -45.11 0.82
C LYS A 1157 -30.64 -45.44 -0.37
N LEU A 1158 -30.09 -44.42 -1.01
CA LEU A 1158 -28.99 -44.61 -1.95
C LEU A 1158 -27.74 -44.95 -1.14
N SER A 1159 -26.97 -45.95 -1.60
CA SER A 1159 -25.69 -46.36 -1.01
C SER A 1159 -24.71 -45.19 -0.89
#